data_AF-A0A480VLH8-F1
#
_entry.id   AF-A0A480VLH8-F1
#
_cell.length_a   1.000
_cell.length_b   1.000
_cell.length_c   1.000
_cell.angle_alpha   90.00
_cell.angle_beta   90.00
_cell.angle_gamma   90.00
#
_symmetry.space_group_name_H-M   'P 1'
#
loop_
_entity.id
_entity.type
_entity.pdbx_description
1 polymer ?
#
loop_
_entity_poly.entity_id
_entity_poly.type
_entity_poly.pdbx_seq_one_letter_code
_entity_poly.pdbx_strand_id
1 'polypeptide(L)'
;MAGFPSLLVLLVFQSSCLGFRSPLSVFKRFKETSRSFSNECLGTTRPVIPIDSSDFALDIRMPGVTPKQSDTYFCMSMRLPVDEEAFVIDFKPRASMDTVHHMLLFGCNMPASTGNYWFCDEGTCTDKANILYAWARNAPPTRLPKGVGFRVGGETGSKYFVLQVHYGDISAFRDNHKDCSGVSLHLTRLPQPLIAGMYLMMSVDTVIPAGEKVVNSDISCHYKKYPMHVFAYRVHTHHLGKVVSGYRVRNGQWTLIGRQSPQLPQAFYPVEHPVDVSFGDILAARCVFTGEGRTEATHIGGTSSDEMCNLYIMYYMEAKHAVSFMTCTQNVAPDIFRTIPTEANIPIPVKSDMVMMHGHHKETENKDKTSILQQPKREEEEVLEQDFHVEEALDWPGVYLLPGQVSGVALDPKNNLVIFHRGDHVWDGNSFDSKFVYQQRGLGPIEEDTILVIDPNSAAVLQSSGKNLFYLPHGLSIDKDGNYWVTDVALHQVFKLDPDSKEAPLLILGQSMQPGSDQNHFCQPTDVAVDPDTGTIYVSDGYCNSRIVQFSPSGKYITQWGEESTGDSPKPGQFSVPHSLALVPHLGQLCVADRENGRIQCFKTDTKEFVREIKHASFGRNVFAISYVSGLLFAVNGKPYFEDQEPVQGFVMNFSNGEIIDVFKPVRKHFDMPHDITASEDGTVFVGDAHTNTVWKFTLTEKMEHRSVKKAGIEVQEIKESEAVVETKMENKPTSSELQKMQEKQKLIKEPGSGVPVVLITTLLVIPVVVLLAIALFIRWKKSRAFGGKGSGGLNLGNFFASRKGYSRKGFDRLSTEGSDQEKDEDDGSESEEEYSAPLPTPAPSS
;
A
#
# COMPACT_ATOMS: atom_id res chain seq x y z
N MET A 1 49.98 -79.66 16.84
CA MET A 1 51.43 -79.53 16.66
C MET A 1 51.79 -78.05 16.72
N ALA A 2 52.83 -77.77 17.49
CA ALA A 2 53.24 -76.46 17.99
C ALA A 2 54.07 -75.64 16.98
N GLY A 3 54.22 -74.34 17.28
CA GLY A 3 55.20 -73.41 16.70
C GLY A 3 54.70 -71.96 16.71
N PHE A 4 54.41 -71.29 17.85
CA PHE A 4 55.32 -70.54 18.76
C PHE A 4 55.91 -69.22 18.14
N PRO A 5 56.15 -68.14 18.94
CA PRO A 5 55.30 -66.94 19.03
C PRO A 5 56.08 -65.61 19.15
N SER A 6 55.40 -64.46 19.28
CA SER A 6 55.89 -63.35 20.12
C SER A 6 54.81 -62.31 20.42
N LEU A 7 55.02 -61.59 21.53
CA LEU A 7 54.09 -60.99 22.48
C LEU A 7 54.10 -59.45 22.42
N LEU A 8 52.95 -58.77 22.62
CA LEU A 8 52.70 -57.50 23.38
C LEU A 8 51.32 -56.94 22.98
N VAL A 9 50.25 -56.98 23.79
CA VAL A 9 49.90 -56.17 25.00
C VAL A 9 49.97 -54.66 24.71
N LEU A 10 48.86 -54.04 24.26
CA LEU A 10 47.76 -53.37 25.00
C LEU A 10 48.08 -51.94 25.48
N LEU A 11 47.32 -50.94 24.98
CA LEU A 11 46.81 -49.84 25.79
C LEU A 11 45.61 -49.16 25.11
N VAL A 12 44.52 -49.11 25.85
CA VAL A 12 43.22 -48.47 25.61
C VAL A 12 43.28 -47.07 26.23
N PHE A 13 42.72 -46.05 25.57
CA PHE A 13 41.58 -45.25 26.07
C PHE A 13 41.35 -43.95 25.27
N GLN A 14 40.05 -43.70 25.09
CA GLN A 14 39.41 -42.47 24.67
C GLN A 14 39.78 -41.27 25.57
N SER A 15 39.77 -40.06 25.02
CA SER A 15 38.89 -38.97 25.48
C SER A 15 38.99 -37.70 24.62
N SER A 16 37.83 -37.32 24.07
CA SER A 16 37.20 -35.99 24.12
C SER A 16 37.93 -34.74 23.59
N CYS A 17 37.39 -34.15 22.51
CA CYS A 17 36.91 -32.77 22.56
C CYS A 17 35.93 -32.44 21.42
N LEU A 18 34.91 -31.65 21.81
CA LEU A 18 33.81 -31.12 21.02
C LEU A 18 34.29 -30.14 19.94
N GLY A 19 33.62 -30.15 18.78
CA GLY A 19 33.76 -29.13 17.75
C GLY A 19 32.44 -28.99 16.99
N PHE A 20 31.77 -27.85 17.21
CA PHE A 20 30.60 -27.34 16.50
C PHE A 20 30.68 -27.56 14.97
N ARG A 21 29.58 -28.01 14.34
CA ARG A 21 29.40 -27.92 12.87
C ARG A 21 28.09 -27.21 12.54
N SER A 22 28.20 -26.30 11.57
CA SER A 22 27.27 -25.25 11.19
C SER A 22 26.03 -25.74 10.40
N PRO A 23 24.96 -24.92 10.31
CA PRO A 23 23.62 -25.30 9.83
C PRO A 23 23.46 -25.28 8.30
N LEU A 24 24.45 -25.77 7.54
CA LEU A 24 24.41 -25.80 6.07
C LEU A 24 24.10 -27.18 5.46
N SER A 25 23.83 -28.20 6.28
CA SER A 25 23.58 -29.58 5.80
C SER A 25 22.11 -29.98 5.67
N VAL A 26 21.16 -29.14 6.11
CA VAL A 26 19.71 -29.46 6.04
C VAL A 26 19.10 -29.13 4.68
N PHE A 27 19.72 -28.26 3.87
CA PHE A 27 19.16 -27.83 2.57
C PHE A 27 19.43 -28.76 1.38
N LYS A 28 20.19 -29.85 1.54
CA LYS A 28 20.57 -30.72 0.40
C LYS A 28 19.65 -31.93 0.17
N ARG A 29 18.59 -32.12 0.97
CA ARG A 29 17.60 -33.19 0.79
C ARG A 29 16.27 -32.74 0.16
N PHE A 30 16.15 -31.48 -0.23
CA PHE A 30 14.92 -30.89 -0.79
C PHE A 30 14.80 -30.99 -2.33
N LYS A 31 15.52 -31.91 -2.98
CA LYS A 31 15.58 -31.98 -4.46
C LYS A 31 14.79 -33.14 -5.10
N GLU A 32 14.16 -34.03 -4.34
CA GLU A 32 13.49 -35.20 -4.93
C GLU A 32 12.19 -35.58 -4.22
N THR A 33 11.14 -34.75 -4.32
CA THR A 33 9.73 -35.24 -4.28
C THR A 33 8.63 -34.29 -4.77
N SER A 34 8.91 -33.14 -5.37
CA SER A 34 7.86 -32.39 -6.09
C SER A 34 7.91 -32.74 -7.58
N ARG A 35 6.86 -33.40 -8.09
CA ARG A 35 6.63 -33.50 -9.53
C ARG A 35 6.54 -32.07 -10.09
N SER A 36 7.43 -31.77 -11.03
CA SER A 36 7.41 -30.55 -11.83
C SER A 36 6.12 -30.50 -12.65
N PHE A 37 5.15 -29.68 -12.21
CA PHE A 37 4.04 -29.30 -13.07
C PHE A 37 4.52 -28.18 -14.00
N SER A 38 4.71 -28.51 -15.28
CA SER A 38 4.94 -27.51 -16.32
C SER A 38 3.62 -26.80 -16.59
N ASN A 39 3.41 -25.66 -15.94
CA ASN A 39 2.29 -24.78 -16.27
C ASN A 39 2.79 -23.78 -17.32
N GLU A 40 2.24 -23.83 -18.55
CA GLU A 40 2.67 -23.00 -19.70
C GLU A 40 2.63 -21.49 -19.40
N CYS A 41 1.82 -21.08 -18.42
CA CYS A 41 1.66 -19.70 -17.98
C CYS A 41 2.66 -19.22 -16.92
N LEU A 42 3.18 -20.12 -16.07
CA LEU A 42 4.03 -19.73 -14.93
C LEU A 42 5.51 -19.57 -15.33
N GLY A 43 5.88 -19.74 -16.61
CA GLY A 43 7.27 -19.64 -17.05
C GLY A 43 8.24 -20.46 -16.17
N THR A 44 9.44 -19.92 -15.90
CA THR A 44 10.42 -20.51 -14.96
C THR A 44 10.09 -20.27 -13.48
N THR A 45 9.03 -19.52 -13.17
CA THR A 45 8.65 -19.19 -11.79
C THR A 45 8.00 -20.39 -11.10
N ARG A 46 8.51 -20.74 -9.92
CA ARG A 46 7.97 -21.85 -9.13
C ARG A 46 6.63 -21.41 -8.52
N PRO A 47 5.65 -22.32 -8.37
CA PRO A 47 4.37 -21.99 -7.74
C PRO A 47 4.48 -21.54 -6.28
N VAL A 48 5.62 -21.83 -5.64
CA VAL A 48 5.94 -21.45 -4.26
C VAL A 48 7.08 -20.46 -4.31
N ILE A 49 6.84 -19.25 -3.79
CA ILE A 49 7.81 -18.15 -3.73
C ILE A 49 8.13 -17.89 -2.25
N PRO A 50 9.34 -18.22 -1.77
CA PRO A 50 9.74 -17.90 -0.40
C PRO A 50 9.78 -16.37 -0.21
N ILE A 51 9.16 -15.87 0.85
CA ILE A 51 9.22 -14.44 1.24
C ILE A 51 10.30 -14.27 2.30
N ASP A 52 10.26 -15.08 3.35
CA ASP A 52 11.27 -15.13 4.41
C ASP A 52 11.43 -16.56 4.96
N SER A 53 11.96 -16.71 6.19
CA SER A 53 12.16 -18.02 6.82
C SER A 53 10.87 -18.76 7.21
N SER A 54 9.77 -18.06 7.43
CA SER A 54 8.46 -18.60 7.86
C SER A 54 7.35 -18.41 6.83
N ASP A 55 7.52 -17.49 5.88
CA ASP A 55 6.49 -17.02 4.98
C ASP A 55 6.79 -17.38 3.53
N PHE A 56 5.73 -17.70 2.78
CA PHE A 56 5.80 -18.00 1.37
C PHE A 56 4.51 -17.62 0.65
N ALA A 57 4.63 -17.16 -0.59
CA ALA A 57 3.49 -17.00 -1.48
C ALA A 57 3.22 -18.29 -2.25
N LEU A 58 1.94 -18.60 -2.46
CA LEU A 58 1.46 -19.74 -3.25
C LEU A 58 0.58 -19.23 -4.40
N ASP A 59 1.05 -19.40 -5.63
CA ASP A 59 0.33 -19.00 -6.83
C ASP A 59 -0.56 -20.13 -7.34
N ILE A 60 -1.87 -19.92 -7.28
CA ILE A 60 -2.89 -20.85 -7.74
C ILE A 60 -3.50 -20.28 -9.02
N ARG A 61 -3.07 -20.79 -10.19
CA ARG A 61 -3.45 -20.26 -11.51
C ARG A 61 -4.03 -21.35 -12.40
N MET A 62 -5.00 -20.97 -13.25
CA MET A 62 -5.47 -21.84 -14.31
C MET A 62 -4.32 -22.28 -15.23
N PRO A 63 -4.30 -23.54 -15.70
CA PRO A 63 -3.18 -24.09 -16.43
C PRO A 63 -3.20 -23.74 -17.93
N GLY A 64 -3.38 -22.46 -18.28
CA GLY A 64 -3.43 -21.99 -19.67
C GLY A 64 -4.64 -22.52 -20.44
N VAL A 65 -5.83 -22.21 -19.93
CA VAL A 65 -7.12 -22.70 -20.45
C VAL A 65 -7.67 -21.76 -21.52
N THR A 66 -8.52 -22.27 -22.41
CA THR A 66 -9.21 -21.46 -23.42
C THR A 66 -10.70 -21.81 -23.39
N PRO A 67 -11.54 -21.02 -22.70
CA PRO A 67 -12.99 -21.19 -22.71
C PRO A 67 -13.55 -21.18 -24.13
N LYS A 68 -14.47 -22.11 -24.44
CA LYS A 68 -15.09 -22.23 -25.77
C LYS A 68 -16.53 -21.73 -25.81
N GLN A 69 -17.14 -21.54 -24.65
CA GLN A 69 -18.50 -21.05 -24.49
C GLN A 69 -18.52 -19.96 -23.42
N SER A 70 -19.36 -18.94 -23.59
CA SER A 70 -19.67 -18.01 -22.50
C SER A 70 -20.29 -18.76 -21.33
N ASP A 71 -20.16 -18.18 -20.14
CA ASP A 71 -20.62 -18.75 -18.86
C ASP A 71 -19.96 -20.10 -18.53
N THR A 72 -18.68 -20.27 -18.87
CA THR A 72 -17.92 -21.48 -18.54
C THR A 72 -17.33 -21.41 -17.14
N TYR A 73 -17.52 -22.46 -16.34
CA TYR A 73 -16.90 -22.62 -15.03
C TYR A 73 -15.78 -23.65 -15.05
N PHE A 74 -14.53 -23.20 -14.89
CA PHE A 74 -13.38 -24.10 -14.74
C PHE A 74 -12.92 -24.19 -13.30
N CYS A 75 -12.55 -25.40 -12.90
CA CYS A 75 -12.02 -25.73 -11.59
C CYS A 75 -10.61 -26.33 -11.74
N MET A 76 -9.70 -26.00 -10.83
CA MET A 76 -8.39 -26.63 -10.69
C MET A 76 -8.04 -26.79 -9.21
N SER A 77 -7.14 -27.72 -8.88
CA SER A 77 -6.69 -27.89 -7.50
C SER A 77 -5.18 -27.77 -7.35
N MET A 78 -4.78 -27.34 -6.16
CA MET A 78 -3.38 -27.27 -5.75
C MET A 78 -3.22 -27.80 -4.34
N ARG A 79 -2.30 -28.74 -4.15
CA ARG A 79 -1.96 -29.26 -2.82
C ARG A 79 -1.13 -28.23 -2.06
N LEU A 80 -1.38 -28.08 -0.77
CA LEU A 80 -0.54 -27.29 0.12
C LEU A 80 0.91 -27.85 0.10
N PRO A 81 1.95 -27.03 -0.08
CA PRO A 81 3.33 -27.50 -0.22
C PRO A 81 3.96 -27.95 1.11
N VAL A 82 3.27 -27.72 2.22
CA VAL A 82 3.68 -28.11 3.58
C VAL A 82 2.62 -29.01 4.19
N ASP A 83 3.05 -30.04 4.92
CA ASP A 83 2.14 -30.92 5.63
C ASP A 83 1.76 -30.37 7.03
N GLU A 84 2.64 -29.54 7.61
CA GLU A 84 2.42 -28.84 8.89
C GLU A 84 1.34 -27.76 8.79
N GLU A 85 0.95 -27.21 9.94
CA GLU A 85 -0.04 -26.14 10.01
C GLU A 85 0.54 -24.84 9.45
N ALA A 86 -0.26 -24.14 8.65
CA ALA A 86 0.05 -22.82 8.10
C ALA A 86 -1.20 -21.93 8.14
N PHE A 87 -0.99 -20.63 7.95
CA PHE A 87 -2.05 -19.63 8.02
C PHE A 87 -2.07 -18.80 6.75
N VAL A 88 -3.21 -18.79 6.05
CA VAL A 88 -3.43 -17.87 4.93
C VAL A 88 -3.81 -16.52 5.51
N ILE A 89 -2.95 -15.51 5.28
CA ILE A 89 -3.07 -14.17 5.87
C ILE A 89 -3.37 -13.09 4.83
N ASP A 90 -3.27 -13.40 3.54
CA ASP A 90 -3.66 -12.48 2.48
C ASP A 90 -4.04 -13.22 1.18
N PHE A 91 -4.87 -12.56 0.36
CA PHE A 91 -5.33 -13.04 -0.95
C PHE A 91 -5.14 -11.94 -2.00
N LYS A 92 -4.37 -12.21 -3.04
CA LYS A 92 -4.20 -11.29 -4.18
C LYS A 92 -4.85 -11.88 -5.44
N PRO A 93 -5.96 -11.31 -5.94
CA PRO A 93 -6.58 -11.79 -7.16
C PRO A 93 -5.69 -11.48 -8.37
N ARG A 94 -5.72 -12.37 -9.34
CA ARG A 94 -4.96 -12.27 -10.58
C ARG A 94 -5.85 -12.71 -11.73
N ALA A 95 -6.84 -11.89 -12.04
CA ALA A 95 -7.86 -12.16 -13.04
C ALA A 95 -7.63 -11.33 -14.31
N SER A 96 -7.91 -11.92 -15.47
CA SER A 96 -8.04 -11.19 -16.73
C SER A 96 -9.35 -10.41 -16.73
N MET A 97 -9.25 -9.08 -16.62
CA MET A 97 -10.41 -8.19 -16.46
C MET A 97 -11.36 -8.21 -17.65
N ASP A 98 -10.92 -8.67 -18.82
CA ASP A 98 -11.76 -8.76 -20.00
C ASP A 98 -12.73 -9.95 -19.92
N THR A 99 -12.29 -11.10 -19.37
CA THR A 99 -13.01 -12.38 -19.52
C THR A 99 -13.51 -13.00 -18.23
N VAL A 100 -12.79 -12.81 -17.12
CA VAL A 100 -13.17 -13.41 -15.83
C VAL A 100 -14.27 -12.59 -15.17
N HIS A 101 -15.39 -13.25 -14.87
CA HIS A 101 -16.54 -12.64 -14.24
C HIS A 101 -16.46 -12.73 -12.70
N HIS A 102 -16.09 -13.91 -12.16
CA HIS A 102 -15.78 -14.08 -10.74
C HIS A 102 -14.86 -15.29 -10.50
N MET A 103 -14.23 -15.34 -9.33
CA MET A 103 -13.39 -16.45 -8.86
C MET A 103 -13.76 -16.83 -7.43
N LEU A 104 -13.77 -18.12 -7.13
CA LEU A 104 -13.96 -18.64 -5.77
C LEU A 104 -12.80 -19.55 -5.42
N LEU A 105 -12.32 -19.46 -4.17
CA LEU A 105 -11.29 -20.32 -3.65
C LEU A 105 -11.81 -21.10 -2.45
N PHE A 106 -11.64 -22.41 -2.51
CA PHE A 106 -12.07 -23.34 -1.48
C PHE A 106 -10.89 -24.07 -0.86
N GLY A 107 -10.97 -24.37 0.43
CA GLY A 107 -10.15 -25.36 1.11
C GLY A 107 -10.92 -26.68 1.27
N CYS A 108 -10.32 -27.79 0.86
CA CYS A 108 -10.85 -29.13 1.10
C CYS A 108 -9.74 -30.18 1.16
N ASN A 109 -10.11 -31.44 1.41
CA ASN A 109 -9.15 -32.55 1.49
C ASN A 109 -9.19 -33.45 0.25
N MET A 110 -10.31 -33.48 -0.46
CA MET A 110 -10.52 -34.32 -1.64
C MET A 110 -11.15 -33.50 -2.78
N PRO A 111 -10.34 -32.93 -3.69
CA PRO A 111 -10.83 -32.31 -4.91
C PRO A 111 -11.69 -33.28 -5.73
N ALA A 112 -12.69 -32.77 -6.45
CA ALA A 112 -13.60 -33.61 -7.24
C ALA A 112 -12.90 -34.36 -8.39
N SER A 113 -11.81 -33.80 -8.92
CA SER A 113 -11.02 -34.39 -9.99
C SER A 113 -9.52 -34.32 -9.69
N THR A 114 -8.76 -35.20 -10.34
CA THR A 114 -7.29 -35.24 -10.31
C THR A 114 -6.66 -34.68 -11.59
N GLY A 115 -7.48 -34.22 -12.54
CA GLY A 115 -7.02 -33.57 -13.77
C GLY A 115 -6.37 -32.20 -13.51
N ASN A 116 -5.68 -31.68 -14.53
CA ASN A 116 -5.03 -30.36 -14.45
C ASN A 116 -6.06 -29.23 -14.23
N TYR A 117 -7.23 -29.36 -14.86
CA TYR A 117 -8.43 -28.58 -14.65
C TYR A 117 -9.65 -29.41 -15.10
N TRP A 118 -10.85 -29.04 -14.69
CA TRP A 118 -12.12 -29.70 -15.07
C TRP A 118 -13.28 -28.68 -15.07
N PHE A 119 -14.45 -29.06 -15.58
CA PHE A 119 -15.65 -28.23 -15.47
C PHE A 119 -16.24 -28.35 -14.08
N CYS A 120 -16.50 -27.23 -13.41
CA CYS A 120 -16.98 -27.25 -12.02
C CYS A 120 -18.35 -27.92 -11.84
N ASP A 121 -19.12 -28.12 -12.92
CA ASP A 121 -20.39 -28.87 -12.91
C ASP A 121 -20.20 -30.33 -12.50
N GLU A 122 -19.00 -30.89 -12.68
CA GLU A 122 -18.63 -32.22 -12.18
C GLU A 122 -18.45 -32.25 -10.64
N GLY A 123 -18.38 -31.07 -10.01
CA GLY A 123 -18.20 -30.87 -8.58
C GLY A 123 -16.91 -30.09 -8.25
N THR A 124 -16.89 -29.43 -7.10
CA THR A 124 -15.71 -28.70 -6.59
C THR A 124 -14.81 -29.60 -5.73
N CYS A 125 -15.38 -30.19 -4.68
CA CYS A 125 -14.72 -31.17 -3.79
C CYS A 125 -15.69 -32.33 -3.53
N THR A 126 -15.18 -33.54 -3.29
CA THR A 126 -16.01 -34.67 -2.88
C THR A 126 -16.36 -34.58 -1.39
N ASP A 127 -15.47 -33.99 -0.59
CA ASP A 127 -15.75 -33.58 0.78
C ASP A 127 -16.28 -32.14 0.83
N LYS A 128 -16.50 -31.61 2.03
CA LYS A 128 -17.06 -30.27 2.20
C LYS A 128 -16.08 -29.21 1.72
N ALA A 129 -16.46 -28.47 0.68
CA ALA A 129 -15.72 -27.31 0.20
C ALA A 129 -15.91 -26.12 1.17
N ASN A 130 -14.83 -25.70 1.83
CA ASN A 130 -14.86 -24.54 2.72
C ASN A 130 -14.43 -23.32 1.92
N ILE A 131 -15.34 -22.39 1.63
CA ILE A 131 -14.98 -21.16 0.94
C ILE A 131 -14.03 -20.32 1.82
N LEU A 132 -12.92 -19.90 1.23
CA LEU A 132 -11.89 -19.09 1.88
C LEU A 132 -11.88 -17.66 1.31
N TYR A 133 -12.11 -17.55 0.00
CA TYR A 133 -12.04 -16.28 -0.72
C TYR A 133 -13.02 -16.28 -1.89
N ALA A 134 -13.55 -15.10 -2.18
CA ALA A 134 -14.38 -14.83 -3.34
C ALA A 134 -13.97 -13.49 -3.95
N TRP A 135 -13.82 -13.46 -5.26
CA TRP A 135 -13.58 -12.26 -6.04
C TRP A 135 -14.66 -12.15 -7.10
N ALA A 136 -15.20 -10.96 -7.32
CA ALA A 136 -16.09 -10.69 -8.43
C ALA A 136 -15.66 -9.39 -9.10
N ARG A 137 -15.82 -9.32 -10.43
CA ARG A 137 -15.58 -8.09 -11.18
C ARG A 137 -16.44 -6.97 -10.59
N ASN A 138 -15.85 -5.79 -10.38
CA ASN A 138 -16.51 -4.60 -9.82
C ASN A 138 -16.96 -4.73 -8.35
N ALA A 139 -16.51 -5.75 -7.62
CA ALA A 139 -16.76 -5.85 -6.18
C ALA A 139 -15.55 -5.37 -5.37
N PRO A 140 -15.75 -4.71 -4.21
CA PRO A 140 -14.66 -4.34 -3.31
C PRO A 140 -13.81 -5.56 -2.91
N PRO A 141 -12.47 -5.43 -2.85
CA PRO A 141 -11.61 -6.51 -2.41
C PRO A 141 -11.77 -6.75 -0.90
N THR A 142 -11.91 -8.01 -0.51
CA THR A 142 -11.95 -8.40 0.90
C THR A 142 -10.53 -8.59 1.43
N ARG A 143 -10.06 -7.68 2.30
CA ARG A 143 -8.80 -7.83 3.03
C ARG A 143 -9.03 -8.46 4.41
N LEU A 144 -8.12 -9.32 4.85
CA LEU A 144 -8.17 -9.87 6.21
C LEU A 144 -7.68 -8.81 7.22
N PRO A 145 -8.33 -8.66 8.39
CA PRO A 145 -7.81 -7.79 9.44
C PRO A 145 -6.42 -8.24 9.91
N LYS A 146 -5.59 -7.30 10.38
CA LYS A 146 -4.23 -7.60 10.86
C LYS A 146 -4.26 -8.65 11.99
N GLY A 147 -3.42 -9.68 11.87
CA GLY A 147 -3.34 -10.78 12.83
C GLY A 147 -4.44 -11.83 12.71
N VAL A 148 -5.28 -11.75 11.68
CA VAL A 148 -6.28 -12.76 11.32
C VAL A 148 -5.75 -13.64 10.19
N GLY A 149 -5.87 -14.97 10.31
CA GLY A 149 -5.54 -15.88 9.22
C GLY A 149 -6.39 -17.14 9.19
N PHE A 150 -6.60 -17.72 8.01
CA PHE A 150 -7.24 -19.03 7.86
C PHE A 150 -6.24 -20.15 8.14
N ARG A 151 -6.55 -20.98 9.13
CA ARG A 151 -5.75 -22.18 9.45
C ARG A 151 -5.93 -23.25 8.35
N VAL A 152 -4.82 -23.67 7.75
CA VAL A 152 -4.75 -24.72 6.70
C VAL A 152 -3.62 -25.72 7.03
N GLY A 153 -3.62 -26.88 6.38
CA GLY A 153 -2.62 -27.92 6.67
C GLY A 153 -2.79 -28.56 8.06
N GLY A 154 -1.72 -29.13 8.61
CA GLY A 154 -1.76 -29.78 9.94
C GLY A 154 -2.67 -31.02 10.00
N GLU A 155 -3.17 -31.39 11.18
CA GLU A 155 -4.02 -32.59 11.33
C GLU A 155 -5.47 -32.35 10.87
N THR A 156 -5.97 -31.12 10.99
CA THR A 156 -7.40 -30.80 10.82
C THR A 156 -7.72 -29.78 9.72
N GLY A 157 -6.71 -29.04 9.23
CA GLY A 157 -6.89 -28.04 8.20
C GLY A 157 -6.95 -28.63 6.79
N SER A 158 -7.43 -27.83 5.84
CA SER A 158 -7.55 -28.22 4.43
C SER A 158 -6.18 -28.53 3.82
N LYS A 159 -6.09 -29.63 3.07
CA LYS A 159 -4.86 -30.09 2.40
C LYS A 159 -4.73 -29.60 0.95
N TYR A 160 -5.86 -29.25 0.33
CA TYR A 160 -5.92 -28.74 -1.02
C TYR A 160 -6.66 -27.41 -1.05
N PHE A 161 -6.22 -26.57 -1.96
CA PHE A 161 -7.00 -25.46 -2.47
C PHE A 161 -7.65 -25.86 -3.78
N VAL A 162 -8.92 -25.50 -3.97
CA VAL A 162 -9.62 -25.64 -5.25
C VAL A 162 -10.04 -24.24 -5.70
N LEU A 163 -9.53 -23.82 -6.86
CA LEU A 163 -9.87 -22.56 -7.50
C LEU A 163 -10.94 -22.82 -8.55
N GLN A 164 -12.04 -22.09 -8.44
CA GLN A 164 -13.09 -21.98 -9.45
C GLN A 164 -12.99 -20.62 -10.13
N VAL A 165 -13.00 -20.59 -11.46
CA VAL A 165 -13.02 -19.37 -12.27
C VAL A 165 -14.21 -19.44 -13.21
N HIS A 166 -15.05 -18.40 -13.16
CA HIS A 166 -16.18 -18.23 -14.07
C HIS A 166 -15.81 -17.25 -15.18
N TYR A 167 -15.85 -17.72 -16.43
CA TYR A 167 -15.62 -16.93 -17.63
C TYR A 167 -16.95 -16.52 -18.24
N GLY A 168 -17.24 -15.21 -18.20
CA GLY A 168 -18.50 -14.66 -18.72
C GLY A 168 -18.42 -14.41 -20.23
N ASP A 169 -17.89 -13.24 -20.63
CA ASP A 169 -17.64 -12.94 -22.03
C ASP A 169 -16.35 -13.63 -22.52
N ILE A 170 -16.46 -14.35 -23.63
CA ILE A 170 -15.35 -15.05 -24.28
C ILE A 170 -14.90 -14.37 -25.59
N SER A 171 -15.41 -13.17 -25.89
CA SER A 171 -15.07 -12.40 -27.09
C SER A 171 -13.57 -12.15 -27.24
N ALA A 172 -12.85 -12.00 -26.13
CA ALA A 172 -11.40 -11.86 -26.13
C ALA A 172 -10.66 -13.14 -26.56
N PHE A 173 -11.26 -14.33 -26.43
CA PHE A 173 -10.62 -15.62 -26.80
C PHE A 173 -10.73 -15.96 -28.31
N ARG A 174 -11.12 -15.01 -29.16
CA ARG A 174 -11.23 -15.22 -30.62
C ARG A 174 -9.92 -15.63 -31.27
N ASP A 175 -8.80 -15.19 -30.73
CA ASP A 175 -7.44 -15.53 -31.16
C ASP A 175 -6.93 -16.86 -30.56
N ASN A 176 -7.77 -17.56 -29.78
CA ASN A 176 -7.43 -18.77 -29.01
C ASN A 176 -6.25 -18.58 -28.05
N HIS A 177 -6.05 -17.38 -27.50
CA HIS A 177 -5.07 -17.20 -26.42
C HIS A 177 -5.46 -18.04 -25.19
N LYS A 178 -4.47 -18.26 -24.32
CA LYS A 178 -4.61 -19.04 -23.09
C LYS A 178 -4.75 -18.10 -21.90
N ASP A 179 -5.71 -18.38 -21.03
CA ASP A 179 -5.90 -17.65 -19.78
C ASP A 179 -5.30 -18.40 -18.59
N CYS A 180 -4.72 -17.62 -17.68
CA CYS A 180 -3.97 -18.08 -16.53
C CYS A 180 -4.49 -17.41 -15.24
N SER A 181 -5.77 -17.02 -15.24
CA SER A 181 -6.37 -16.32 -14.12
C SER A 181 -6.37 -17.18 -12.86
N GLY A 182 -6.32 -16.53 -11.70
CA GLY A 182 -6.35 -17.19 -10.41
C GLY A 182 -6.06 -16.28 -9.24
N VAL A 183 -5.49 -16.84 -8.17
CA VAL A 183 -5.27 -16.13 -6.90
C VAL A 183 -3.88 -16.49 -6.35
N SER A 184 -3.15 -15.49 -5.89
CA SER A 184 -1.92 -15.64 -5.11
C SER A 184 -2.24 -15.56 -3.62
N LEU A 185 -1.77 -16.53 -2.83
CA LEU A 185 -1.97 -16.56 -1.38
C LEU A 185 -0.69 -16.20 -0.64
N HIS A 186 -0.76 -15.39 0.41
CA HIS A 186 0.33 -15.25 1.38
C HIS A 186 0.09 -16.21 2.53
N LEU A 187 1.01 -17.16 2.73
CA LEU A 187 0.99 -18.09 3.84
C LEU A 187 2.15 -17.85 4.80
N THR A 188 1.89 -17.99 6.10
CA THR A 188 2.90 -17.98 7.16
C THR A 188 2.80 -19.25 8.02
N ARG A 189 3.94 -19.71 8.55
CA ARG A 189 3.99 -20.74 9.60
C ARG A 189 3.84 -20.16 11.00
N LEU A 190 3.87 -18.83 11.14
CA LEU A 190 3.72 -18.16 12.42
C LEU A 190 2.25 -18.23 12.89
N PRO A 191 1.98 -18.76 14.09
CA PRO A 191 0.63 -18.83 14.63
C PRO A 191 -0.02 -17.44 14.71
N GLN A 192 -1.18 -17.29 14.08
CA GLN A 192 -1.96 -16.06 14.15
C GLN A 192 -2.75 -15.99 15.47
N PRO A 193 -2.82 -14.81 16.13
CA PRO A 193 -3.58 -14.65 17.37
C PRO A 193 -5.08 -14.83 17.16
N LEU A 194 -5.57 -14.50 15.96
CA LEU A 194 -6.97 -14.62 15.56
C LEU A 194 -7.06 -15.54 14.33
N ILE A 195 -8.04 -16.43 14.35
CA ILE A 195 -8.25 -17.40 13.27
C ILE A 195 -9.55 -17.07 12.56
N ALA A 196 -9.45 -16.89 11.25
CA ALA A 196 -10.59 -16.70 10.38
C ALA A 196 -11.39 -18.00 10.23
N GLY A 197 -12.70 -17.86 10.11
CA GLY A 197 -13.61 -18.95 9.81
C GLY A 197 -14.83 -18.49 9.04
N MET A 198 -15.63 -19.46 8.62
CA MET A 198 -16.83 -19.26 7.81
C MET A 198 -18.06 -19.85 8.49
N TYR A 199 -19.09 -19.03 8.69
CA TYR A 199 -20.40 -19.48 9.14
C TYR A 199 -21.36 -19.44 7.96
N LEU A 200 -21.73 -20.61 7.43
CA LEU A 200 -22.67 -20.73 6.32
C LEU A 200 -24.10 -20.87 6.84
N MET A 201 -24.96 -19.92 6.52
CA MET A 201 -26.41 -20.07 6.66
C MET A 201 -26.97 -20.45 5.29
N MET A 202 -27.67 -21.57 5.20
CA MET A 202 -28.30 -22.01 3.95
C MET A 202 -29.71 -22.54 4.16
N SER A 203 -30.61 -22.31 3.20
CA SER A 203 -31.91 -22.98 3.18
C SER A 203 -31.82 -24.30 2.44
N VAL A 204 -32.68 -25.26 2.81
CA VAL A 204 -32.75 -26.60 2.21
C VAL A 204 -34.16 -27.02 1.81
N ASP A 205 -35.19 -26.33 2.29
CA ASP A 205 -36.59 -26.73 2.23
C ASP A 205 -37.49 -25.69 1.54
N THR A 206 -36.93 -24.59 1.05
CA THR A 206 -37.70 -23.53 0.37
C THR A 206 -38.29 -24.03 -0.94
N VAL A 207 -39.57 -23.71 -1.17
CA VAL A 207 -40.27 -23.89 -2.43
C VAL A 207 -40.82 -22.54 -2.87
N ILE A 208 -40.51 -22.12 -4.09
CA ILE A 208 -40.98 -20.88 -4.69
C ILE A 208 -42.06 -21.22 -5.73
N PRO A 209 -43.36 -20.99 -5.43
CA PRO A 209 -44.43 -21.25 -6.38
C PRO A 209 -44.34 -20.36 -7.62
N ALA A 210 -44.74 -20.90 -8.78
CA ALA A 210 -44.78 -20.15 -10.03
C ALA A 210 -45.72 -18.94 -9.95
N GLY A 211 -45.25 -17.77 -10.38
CA GLY A 211 -46.02 -16.52 -10.40
C GLY A 211 -46.17 -15.82 -9.05
N GLU A 212 -45.67 -16.39 -7.96
CA GLU A 212 -45.74 -15.77 -6.64
C GLU A 212 -44.87 -14.51 -6.58
N LYS A 213 -45.39 -13.41 -6.04
CA LYS A 213 -44.63 -12.14 -6.09
C LYS A 213 -43.46 -12.12 -5.13
N VAL A 214 -43.68 -12.64 -3.92
CA VAL A 214 -42.72 -12.59 -2.81
C VAL A 214 -42.77 -13.92 -2.07
N VAL A 215 -41.62 -14.60 -2.00
CA VAL A 215 -41.43 -15.80 -1.19
C VAL A 215 -40.25 -15.58 -0.24
N ASN A 216 -40.47 -15.75 1.06
CA ASN A 216 -39.42 -15.60 2.07
C ASN A 216 -38.87 -16.97 2.45
N SER A 217 -37.54 -17.07 2.45
CA SER A 217 -36.78 -18.21 2.95
C SER A 217 -36.06 -17.79 4.23
N ASP A 218 -36.50 -18.33 5.36
CA ASP A 218 -36.04 -17.94 6.69
C ASP A 218 -35.12 -19.02 7.28
N ILE A 219 -33.95 -18.62 7.77
CA ILE A 219 -32.94 -19.49 8.36
C ILE A 219 -32.59 -18.96 9.75
N SER A 220 -32.63 -19.80 10.78
CA SER A 220 -32.20 -19.40 12.12
C SER A 220 -31.58 -20.54 12.93
N CYS A 221 -30.49 -20.25 13.64
CA CYS A 221 -29.84 -21.19 14.57
C CYS A 221 -29.34 -20.50 15.83
N HIS A 222 -29.37 -21.22 16.96
CA HIS A 222 -28.72 -20.78 18.19
C HIS A 222 -27.19 -20.90 18.07
N TYR A 223 -26.49 -19.83 18.43
CA TYR A 223 -25.04 -19.81 18.52
C TYR A 223 -24.59 -20.34 19.89
N LYS A 224 -23.76 -21.39 19.89
CA LYS A 224 -23.35 -22.14 21.10
C LYS A 224 -21.83 -22.32 21.23
N LYS A 225 -21.05 -21.44 20.59
CA LYS A 225 -19.58 -21.48 20.61
C LYS A 225 -19.02 -20.26 21.35
N TYR A 226 -17.69 -20.21 21.49
CA TYR A 226 -17.00 -19.01 21.95
C TYR A 226 -17.29 -17.83 21.03
N PRO A 227 -17.15 -16.57 21.50
CA PRO A 227 -17.45 -15.40 20.69
C PRO A 227 -16.70 -15.41 19.36
N MET A 228 -17.43 -15.09 18.29
CA MET A 228 -16.86 -14.78 16.98
C MET A 228 -17.18 -13.34 16.61
N HIS A 229 -16.29 -12.72 15.84
CA HIS A 229 -16.45 -11.35 15.36
C HIS A 229 -16.59 -11.37 13.84
N VAL A 230 -17.76 -10.98 13.35
CA VAL A 230 -18.03 -10.93 11.92
C VAL A 230 -17.40 -9.68 11.32
N PHE A 231 -16.68 -9.85 10.22
CA PHE A 231 -16.03 -8.73 9.52
C PHE A 231 -16.34 -8.66 8.03
N ALA A 232 -16.84 -9.75 7.42
CA ALA A 232 -17.32 -9.74 6.04
C ALA A 232 -18.47 -10.73 5.83
N TYR A 233 -19.26 -10.53 4.78
CA TYR A 233 -20.34 -11.44 4.40
C TYR A 233 -20.48 -11.53 2.87
N ARG A 234 -20.94 -12.68 2.38
CA ARG A 234 -21.27 -12.91 0.97
C ARG A 234 -22.65 -13.52 0.86
N VAL A 235 -23.46 -13.02 -0.06
CA VAL A 235 -24.77 -13.56 -0.38
C VAL A 235 -24.70 -14.36 -1.68
N HIS A 236 -25.52 -15.40 -1.79
CA HIS A 236 -25.65 -16.16 -3.03
C HIS A 236 -27.07 -16.71 -3.19
N THR A 237 -27.64 -16.41 -4.35
CA THR A 237 -28.85 -17.02 -4.91
C THR A 237 -28.64 -17.19 -6.41
N HIS A 238 -29.58 -17.85 -7.09
CA HIS A 238 -29.69 -17.74 -8.56
C HIS A 238 -30.59 -16.52 -8.90
N HIS A 239 -31.23 -16.53 -10.07
CA HIS A 239 -31.92 -15.36 -10.66
C HIS A 239 -33.15 -14.85 -9.93
N LEU A 240 -33.82 -15.68 -9.14
CA LEU A 240 -35.07 -15.32 -8.49
C LEU A 240 -34.87 -14.50 -7.22
N GLY A 241 -33.66 -14.50 -6.66
CA GLY A 241 -33.34 -13.77 -5.43
C GLY A 241 -33.38 -12.25 -5.63
N LYS A 242 -34.07 -11.55 -4.71
CA LYS A 242 -34.22 -10.09 -4.71
C LYS A 242 -33.37 -9.39 -3.65
N VAL A 243 -33.30 -9.97 -2.46
CA VAL A 243 -32.46 -9.47 -1.37
C VAL A 243 -32.18 -10.60 -0.38
N VAL A 244 -30.97 -10.61 0.16
CA VAL A 244 -30.57 -11.51 1.25
C VAL A 244 -30.09 -10.65 2.41
N SER A 245 -30.62 -10.89 3.60
CA SER A 245 -30.28 -10.17 4.82
C SER A 245 -29.92 -11.14 5.94
N GLY A 246 -28.90 -10.80 6.74
CA GLY A 246 -28.44 -11.56 7.90
C GLY A 246 -28.36 -10.70 9.14
N TYR A 247 -28.70 -11.27 10.29
CA TYR A 247 -28.79 -10.59 11.57
C TYR A 247 -28.29 -11.48 12.72
N ARG A 248 -27.78 -10.82 13.76
CA ARG A 248 -27.68 -11.37 15.11
C ARG A 248 -28.89 -10.91 15.91
N VAL A 249 -29.53 -11.84 16.61
CA VAL A 249 -30.63 -11.55 17.53
C VAL A 249 -30.19 -11.88 18.96
N ARG A 250 -30.15 -10.85 19.81
CA ARG A 250 -29.79 -10.95 21.23
C ARG A 250 -30.87 -10.28 22.07
N ASN A 251 -31.47 -10.99 23.02
CA ASN A 251 -32.55 -10.48 23.87
C ASN A 251 -33.73 -9.86 23.07
N GLY A 252 -34.03 -10.43 21.89
CA GLY A 252 -35.08 -9.93 20.99
C GLY A 252 -34.69 -8.71 20.14
N GLN A 253 -33.50 -8.15 20.34
CA GLN A 253 -32.97 -7.05 19.53
C GLN A 253 -32.23 -7.59 18.31
N TRP A 254 -32.53 -7.05 17.12
CA TRP A 254 -31.91 -7.39 15.86
C TRP A 254 -30.73 -6.45 15.57
N THR A 255 -29.58 -7.02 15.22
CA THR A 255 -28.38 -6.29 14.79
C THR A 255 -28.01 -6.79 13.40
N LEU A 256 -27.97 -5.89 12.43
CA LEU A 256 -27.64 -6.21 11.04
C LEU A 256 -26.20 -6.72 10.94
N ILE A 257 -26.03 -7.86 10.28
CA ILE A 257 -24.71 -8.37 9.87
C ILE A 257 -24.42 -7.94 8.43
N GLY A 258 -25.41 -8.05 7.56
CA GLY A 258 -25.25 -7.69 6.16
C GLY A 258 -26.55 -7.81 5.40
N ARG A 259 -26.72 -6.98 4.37
CA ARG A 259 -27.90 -6.97 3.51
C ARG A 259 -27.47 -6.60 2.11
N GLN A 260 -27.72 -7.50 1.15
CA GLN A 260 -27.27 -7.30 -0.23
C GLN A 260 -28.24 -7.90 -1.26
N SER A 261 -28.27 -7.31 -2.45
CA SER A 261 -28.93 -7.93 -3.61
C SER A 261 -28.04 -9.06 -4.15
N PRO A 262 -28.54 -10.30 -4.23
CA PRO A 262 -27.73 -11.40 -4.75
C PRO A 262 -27.53 -11.32 -6.28
N GLN A 263 -28.17 -10.36 -6.96
CA GLN A 263 -27.96 -10.08 -8.38
C GLN A 263 -26.78 -9.13 -8.62
N LEU A 264 -26.22 -8.52 -7.57
CA LEU A 264 -24.98 -7.74 -7.65
C LEU A 264 -23.75 -8.68 -7.56
N PRO A 265 -22.53 -8.20 -7.88
CA PRO A 265 -21.31 -8.98 -7.78
C PRO A 265 -21.18 -9.76 -6.46
N GLN A 266 -21.26 -11.10 -6.52
CA GLN A 266 -21.30 -11.94 -5.34
C GLN A 266 -19.90 -12.18 -4.72
N ALA A 267 -19.27 -11.12 -4.23
CA ALA A 267 -18.03 -11.16 -3.44
C ALA A 267 -18.32 -11.09 -1.93
N PHE A 268 -17.26 -11.07 -1.11
CA PHE A 268 -17.37 -10.78 0.31
C PHE A 268 -17.35 -9.26 0.53
N TYR A 269 -18.46 -8.71 1.02
CA TYR A 269 -18.59 -7.33 1.41
C TYR A 269 -18.17 -7.15 2.88
N PRO A 270 -17.45 -6.09 3.24
CA PRO A 270 -17.17 -5.79 4.63
C PRO A 270 -18.47 -5.48 5.39
N VAL A 271 -18.50 -5.77 6.69
CA VAL A 271 -19.58 -5.32 7.57
C VAL A 271 -19.30 -3.88 7.99
N GLU A 272 -20.32 -3.02 8.01
CA GLU A 272 -20.20 -1.61 8.42
C GLU A 272 -19.55 -1.45 9.82
N HIS A 273 -19.94 -2.31 10.76
CA HIS A 273 -19.36 -2.36 12.10
C HIS A 273 -19.16 -3.82 12.51
N PRO A 274 -17.97 -4.24 13.00
CA PRO A 274 -17.74 -5.62 13.42
C PRO A 274 -18.79 -6.10 14.43
N VAL A 275 -19.52 -7.17 14.09
CA VAL A 275 -20.60 -7.70 14.92
C VAL A 275 -20.08 -8.87 15.75
N ASP A 276 -20.14 -8.74 17.09
CA ASP A 276 -19.87 -9.85 18.00
C ASP A 276 -21.07 -10.81 18.07
N VAL A 277 -20.81 -12.10 17.90
CA VAL A 277 -21.80 -13.17 18.09
C VAL A 277 -21.31 -14.09 19.19
N SER A 278 -22.09 -14.17 20.26
CA SER A 278 -21.73 -14.83 21.52
C SER A 278 -22.69 -15.94 21.88
N PHE A 279 -22.29 -16.79 22.82
CA PHE A 279 -23.10 -17.90 23.29
C PHE A 279 -24.50 -17.43 23.72
N GLY A 280 -25.53 -18.07 23.18
CA GLY A 280 -26.93 -17.75 23.47
C GLY A 280 -27.62 -16.89 22.41
N ASP A 281 -26.86 -16.22 21.54
CA ASP A 281 -27.43 -15.45 20.43
C ASP A 281 -28.14 -16.37 19.42
N ILE A 282 -29.03 -15.80 18.62
CA ILE A 282 -29.60 -16.45 17.44
C ILE A 282 -29.05 -15.73 16.21
N LEU A 283 -28.45 -16.49 15.29
CA LEU A 283 -28.19 -15.99 13.94
C LEU A 283 -29.44 -16.24 13.11
N ALA A 284 -29.92 -15.21 12.42
CA ALA A 284 -31.12 -15.24 11.59
C ALA A 284 -30.83 -14.63 10.22
N ALA A 285 -31.27 -15.28 9.15
CA ALA A 285 -31.16 -14.78 7.79
C ALA A 285 -32.49 -14.94 7.04
N ARG A 286 -32.75 -14.02 6.11
CA ARG A 286 -33.89 -14.07 5.19
C ARG A 286 -33.41 -13.85 3.77
N CYS A 287 -33.77 -14.76 2.86
CA CYS A 287 -33.73 -14.51 1.42
C CYS A 287 -35.15 -14.22 0.93
N VAL A 288 -35.29 -13.18 0.11
CA VAL A 288 -36.55 -12.82 -0.54
C VAL A 288 -36.45 -13.19 -2.02
N PHE A 289 -37.39 -14.00 -2.50
CA PHE A 289 -37.46 -14.48 -3.87
C PHE A 289 -38.72 -13.97 -4.58
N THR A 290 -38.71 -14.07 -5.91
CA THR A 290 -39.92 -13.98 -6.75
C THR A 290 -40.10 -15.25 -7.56
N GLY A 291 -41.35 -15.70 -7.71
CA GLY A 291 -41.73 -16.74 -8.66
C GLY A 291 -42.20 -16.18 -10.01
N GLU A 292 -42.23 -14.86 -10.19
CA GLU A 292 -42.62 -14.23 -11.45
C GLU A 292 -41.67 -14.66 -12.58
N GLY A 293 -42.24 -15.04 -13.74
CA GLY A 293 -41.49 -15.52 -14.90
C GLY A 293 -41.19 -17.03 -14.91
N ARG A 294 -41.45 -17.76 -13.82
CA ARG A 294 -41.39 -19.23 -13.80
C ARG A 294 -42.75 -19.84 -14.10
N THR A 295 -42.78 -20.98 -14.81
CA THR A 295 -43.99 -21.75 -15.11
C THR A 295 -44.24 -22.90 -14.12
N GLU A 296 -43.20 -23.35 -13.42
CA GLU A 296 -43.24 -24.43 -12.44
C GLU A 296 -42.64 -23.98 -11.11
N ALA A 297 -42.93 -24.72 -10.04
CA ALA A 297 -42.35 -24.44 -8.73
C ALA A 297 -40.83 -24.63 -8.77
N THR A 298 -40.11 -23.70 -8.16
CA THR A 298 -38.63 -23.74 -8.06
C THR A 298 -38.23 -24.19 -6.66
N HIS A 299 -37.32 -25.16 -6.58
CA HIS A 299 -36.85 -25.76 -5.33
C HIS A 299 -35.39 -25.36 -5.05
N ILE A 300 -34.92 -25.59 -3.82
CA ILE A 300 -33.49 -25.46 -3.52
C ILE A 300 -32.69 -26.57 -4.22
N GLY A 301 -31.64 -26.20 -4.95
CA GLY A 301 -30.83 -27.13 -5.73
C GLY A 301 -29.61 -26.48 -6.39
N GLY A 302 -28.83 -27.30 -7.08
CA GLY A 302 -27.52 -26.93 -7.63
C GLY A 302 -27.56 -26.38 -9.06
N THR A 303 -28.68 -26.49 -9.77
CA THR A 303 -28.80 -26.11 -11.17
C THR A 303 -29.33 -24.69 -11.34
N SER A 304 -29.15 -24.07 -12.50
CA SER A 304 -29.71 -22.74 -12.80
C SER A 304 -31.25 -22.70 -12.81
N SER A 305 -31.89 -23.85 -13.02
CA SER A 305 -33.35 -24.01 -12.86
C SER A 305 -33.78 -24.08 -11.40
N ASP A 306 -32.90 -24.47 -10.49
CA ASP A 306 -33.14 -24.46 -9.05
C ASP A 306 -32.85 -23.07 -8.45
N GLU A 307 -32.97 -22.94 -7.13
CA GLU A 307 -32.52 -21.78 -6.37
C GLU A 307 -31.56 -22.14 -5.23
N MET A 308 -30.87 -21.13 -4.71
CA MET A 308 -30.11 -21.22 -3.48
C MET A 308 -30.41 -20.02 -2.59
N CYS A 309 -30.37 -20.23 -1.27
CA CYS A 309 -30.39 -19.15 -0.29
C CYS A 309 -29.19 -19.34 0.62
N ASN A 310 -28.05 -18.73 0.27
CA ASN A 310 -26.82 -18.84 1.04
C ASN A 310 -26.37 -17.47 1.54
N LEU A 311 -26.07 -17.41 2.83
CA LEU A 311 -25.36 -16.31 3.46
C LEU A 311 -24.08 -16.87 4.10
N TYR A 312 -22.95 -16.46 3.55
CA TYR A 312 -21.62 -16.77 4.06
C TYR A 312 -21.19 -15.64 4.97
N ILE A 313 -20.94 -15.94 6.24
CA ILE A 313 -20.52 -14.97 7.25
C ILE A 313 -19.06 -15.28 7.59
N MET A 314 -18.16 -14.37 7.21
CA MET A 314 -16.74 -14.47 7.52
C MET A 314 -16.47 -13.82 8.88
N TYR A 315 -15.83 -14.58 9.76
CA TYR A 315 -15.57 -14.15 11.14
C TYR A 315 -14.14 -14.45 11.57
N TYR A 316 -13.69 -13.83 12.66
CA TYR A 316 -12.49 -14.26 13.39
C TYR A 316 -12.80 -14.63 14.83
N MET A 317 -11.99 -15.51 15.41
CA MET A 317 -12.05 -15.96 16.81
C MET A 317 -10.65 -16.00 17.43
N GLU A 318 -10.54 -15.92 18.75
CA GLU A 318 -9.28 -16.18 19.46
C GLU A 318 -8.75 -17.60 19.14
N ALA A 319 -7.47 -17.71 18.79
CA ALA A 319 -6.90 -18.93 18.20
C ALA A 319 -7.08 -20.22 19.03
N LYS A 320 -7.08 -20.10 20.37
CA LYS A 320 -7.29 -21.22 21.32
C LYS A 320 -8.71 -21.81 21.28
N HIS A 321 -9.70 -21.04 20.83
CA HIS A 321 -11.12 -21.41 20.82
C HIS A 321 -11.71 -21.47 19.42
N ALA A 322 -10.91 -21.13 18.41
CA ALA A 322 -11.36 -20.93 17.05
C ALA A 322 -11.83 -22.23 16.40
N VAL A 323 -12.97 -22.14 15.72
CA VAL A 323 -13.50 -23.17 14.83
C VAL A 323 -13.51 -22.57 13.43
N SER A 324 -12.88 -23.24 12.46
CA SER A 324 -12.73 -22.67 11.11
C SER A 324 -14.01 -22.68 10.28
N PHE A 325 -15.00 -23.51 10.64
CA PHE A 325 -16.23 -23.62 9.87
C PHE A 325 -17.46 -23.98 10.72
N MET A 326 -18.59 -23.31 10.49
CA MET A 326 -19.89 -23.59 11.09
C MET A 326 -21.02 -23.54 10.04
N THR A 327 -22.11 -24.28 10.24
CA THR A 327 -23.29 -24.27 9.34
C THR A 327 -24.58 -24.09 10.12
N CYS A 328 -25.54 -23.37 9.56
CA CYS A 328 -26.95 -23.41 9.91
C CYS A 328 -27.79 -23.77 8.67
N THR A 329 -28.58 -24.84 8.78
CA THR A 329 -29.51 -25.31 7.73
C THR A 329 -30.95 -25.43 8.23
N GLN A 330 -31.26 -24.79 9.35
CA GLN A 330 -32.53 -24.93 10.07
C GLN A 330 -33.19 -23.57 10.25
N ASN A 331 -34.46 -23.58 10.64
CA ASN A 331 -35.16 -22.42 11.18
C ASN A 331 -35.68 -22.76 12.58
N VAL A 332 -34.81 -22.65 13.60
CA VAL A 332 -35.14 -23.05 14.98
C VAL A 332 -36.10 -22.08 15.69
N ALA A 333 -36.22 -20.85 15.18
CA ALA A 333 -37.06 -19.81 15.74
C ALA A 333 -37.89 -19.12 14.62
N PRO A 334 -38.92 -19.78 14.06
CA PRO A 334 -39.71 -19.18 12.99
C PRO A 334 -40.51 -17.95 13.46
N ASP A 335 -40.97 -17.94 14.72
CA ASP A 335 -41.82 -16.86 15.23
C ASP A 335 -41.09 -15.52 15.40
N ILE A 336 -39.76 -15.50 15.57
CA ILE A 336 -39.02 -14.24 15.73
C ILE A 336 -39.08 -13.39 14.46
N PHE A 337 -39.19 -14.02 13.28
CA PHE A 337 -39.25 -13.34 11.99
C PHE A 337 -40.49 -12.46 11.81
N ARG A 338 -41.50 -12.57 12.68
CA ARG A 338 -42.62 -11.60 12.73
C ARG A 338 -42.17 -10.20 13.16
N THR A 339 -41.03 -10.11 13.84
CA THR A 339 -40.41 -8.88 14.34
C THR A 339 -39.14 -8.50 13.58
N ILE A 340 -38.85 -9.16 12.45
CA ILE A 340 -37.69 -8.84 11.63
C ILE A 340 -37.77 -7.38 11.15
N PRO A 341 -36.65 -6.63 11.16
CA PRO A 341 -36.63 -5.28 10.63
C PRO A 341 -37.16 -5.20 9.19
N THR A 342 -37.92 -4.14 8.89
CA THR A 342 -38.68 -4.03 7.63
C THR A 342 -37.78 -4.01 6.40
N GLU A 343 -36.57 -3.47 6.51
CA GLU A 343 -35.55 -3.41 5.47
C GLU A 343 -35.16 -4.79 4.94
N ALA A 344 -35.34 -5.86 5.72
CA ALA A 344 -35.08 -7.23 5.28
C ALA A 344 -35.99 -7.68 4.13
N ASN A 345 -37.14 -7.01 3.93
CA ASN A 345 -38.12 -7.34 2.89
C ASN A 345 -38.07 -6.38 1.69
N ILE A 346 -37.29 -5.30 1.77
CA ILE A 346 -37.23 -4.27 0.73
C ILE A 346 -36.11 -4.64 -0.25
N PRO A 347 -36.39 -4.85 -1.56
CA PRO A 347 -35.34 -5.07 -2.55
C PRO A 347 -34.38 -3.88 -2.63
N ILE A 348 -33.10 -4.16 -2.86
CA ILE A 348 -32.12 -3.10 -3.18
C ILE A 348 -32.26 -2.77 -4.68
N PRO A 349 -32.43 -1.50 -5.07
CA PRO A 349 -32.52 -1.15 -6.48
C PRO A 349 -31.21 -1.49 -7.19
N VAL A 350 -31.29 -2.26 -8.28
CA VAL A 350 -30.14 -2.66 -9.11
C VAL A 350 -30.22 -1.90 -10.42
N LYS A 351 -29.15 -1.19 -10.80
CA LYS A 351 -29.03 -0.60 -12.14
C LYS A 351 -28.72 -1.71 -13.17
N SER A 352 -29.25 -1.58 -14.38
CA SER A 352 -29.21 -2.66 -15.39
C SER A 352 -27.80 -3.06 -15.85
N ASP A 353 -26.81 -2.21 -15.64
CA ASP A 353 -25.38 -2.39 -15.96
C ASP A 353 -24.60 -3.20 -14.91
N MET A 354 -25.17 -3.44 -13.73
CA MET A 354 -24.51 -4.12 -12.60
C MET A 354 -25.08 -5.53 -12.30
N VAL A 355 -25.93 -6.06 -13.19
CA VAL A 355 -26.63 -7.34 -12.98
C VAL A 355 -25.73 -8.51 -13.37
N MET A 356 -25.51 -9.43 -12.42
CA MET A 356 -24.88 -10.72 -12.65
C MET A 356 -25.86 -11.63 -13.41
N MET A 357 -25.63 -11.87 -14.70
CA MET A 357 -26.46 -12.79 -15.48
C MET A 357 -25.97 -14.24 -15.30
N HIS A 358 -26.77 -15.09 -14.67
CA HIS A 358 -26.57 -16.55 -14.60
C HIS A 358 -27.26 -17.33 -15.74
N GLY A 359 -26.87 -17.14 -17.00
CA GLY A 359 -27.15 -18.11 -18.06
C GLY A 359 -28.08 -17.72 -19.22
N HIS A 360 -27.65 -18.19 -20.40
CA HIS A 360 -28.27 -18.37 -21.72
C HIS A 360 -29.08 -17.22 -22.37
N HIS A 361 -28.38 -16.49 -23.25
CA HIS A 361 -28.97 -15.85 -24.42
C HIS A 361 -29.72 -16.89 -25.27
N LYS A 362 -31.05 -16.83 -25.29
CA LYS A 362 -31.80 -17.10 -26.52
C LYS A 362 -32.03 -15.76 -27.20
N GLU A 363 -31.25 -15.50 -28.24
CA GLU A 363 -31.52 -14.42 -29.19
C GLU A 363 -32.96 -14.55 -29.69
N THR A 364 -33.78 -13.56 -29.38
CA THR A 364 -34.96 -13.26 -30.16
C THR A 364 -34.73 -11.89 -30.78
N GLU A 365 -34.34 -11.90 -32.06
CA GLU A 365 -34.36 -10.73 -32.92
C GLU A 365 -35.75 -10.08 -32.83
N ASN A 366 -35.80 -8.79 -32.52
CA ASN A 366 -36.83 -7.95 -33.10
C ASN A 366 -36.28 -6.58 -33.42
N LYS A 367 -36.14 -6.36 -34.73
CA LYS A 367 -35.98 -5.06 -35.37
C LYS A 367 -37.22 -4.23 -35.05
N ASP A 368 -37.02 -3.04 -34.51
CA ASP A 368 -37.69 -1.87 -35.09
C ASP A 368 -36.95 -0.58 -34.78
N LYS A 369 -36.46 0.04 -35.86
CA LYS A 369 -36.00 1.43 -35.90
C LYS A 369 -37.24 2.31 -35.97
N THR A 370 -37.40 3.23 -35.02
CA THR A 370 -38.07 4.49 -35.35
C THR A 370 -37.38 5.67 -34.67
N SER A 371 -36.92 6.58 -35.52
CA SER A 371 -36.31 7.87 -35.23
C SER A 371 -37.31 8.83 -34.59
N ILE A 372 -36.91 9.52 -33.51
CA ILE A 372 -37.49 10.81 -33.14
C ILE A 372 -36.36 11.80 -32.77
N LEU A 373 -36.50 13.00 -33.33
CA LEU A 373 -35.56 14.11 -33.36
C LEU A 373 -35.05 14.60 -32.00
N GLN A 374 -33.78 15.01 -32.01
CA GLN A 374 -33.16 15.91 -31.05
C GLN A 374 -33.84 17.29 -31.02
N GLN A 375 -34.06 17.81 -29.82
CA GLN A 375 -33.82 19.21 -29.50
C GLN A 375 -33.14 19.33 -28.13
N PRO A 376 -32.23 20.30 -27.95
CA PRO A 376 -31.24 20.30 -26.88
C PRO A 376 -31.85 20.82 -25.58
N LYS A 377 -31.72 20.05 -24.51
CA LYS A 377 -31.92 20.54 -23.14
C LYS A 377 -30.56 20.70 -22.49
N ARG A 378 -30.25 21.95 -22.16
CA ARG A 378 -29.32 22.44 -21.13
C ARG A 378 -28.64 21.32 -20.33
N GLU A 379 -27.33 21.22 -20.53
CA GLU A 379 -26.41 20.63 -19.58
C GLU A 379 -26.47 21.50 -18.31
N GLU A 380 -27.28 21.08 -17.34
CA GLU A 380 -27.05 21.42 -15.95
C GLU A 380 -25.91 20.51 -15.48
N GLU A 381 -24.81 21.12 -15.04
CA GLU A 381 -23.65 20.46 -14.44
C GLU A 381 -24.12 19.48 -13.35
N GLU A 382 -23.97 18.18 -13.63
CA GLU A 382 -24.09 17.14 -12.61
C GLU A 382 -22.88 17.25 -11.68
N VAL A 383 -23.12 17.75 -10.47
CA VAL A 383 -22.16 17.77 -9.37
C VAL A 383 -21.73 16.32 -9.05
N LEU A 384 -20.51 15.98 -9.45
CA LEU A 384 -19.78 14.76 -9.10
C LEU A 384 -19.40 14.79 -7.61
N GLU A 385 -20.23 14.24 -6.73
CA GLU A 385 -19.73 13.59 -5.50
C GLU A 385 -19.44 12.13 -5.88
N GLN A 386 -18.27 11.89 -6.47
CA GLN A 386 -17.65 10.57 -6.43
C GLN A 386 -16.89 10.51 -5.12
N ASP A 387 -17.11 9.46 -4.32
CA ASP A 387 -16.31 9.19 -3.13
C ASP A 387 -14.92 8.75 -3.62
N PHE A 388 -14.08 9.75 -3.77
CA PHE A 388 -12.77 9.72 -4.40
C PHE A 388 -11.74 9.44 -3.29
N HIS A 389 -10.95 8.35 -3.37
CA HIS A 389 -9.92 8.08 -2.36
C HIS A 389 -8.61 7.55 -2.92
N VAL A 390 -7.50 8.15 -2.55
CA VAL A 390 -6.16 7.77 -2.97
C VAL A 390 -5.49 6.99 -1.84
N GLU A 391 -5.17 5.72 -2.08
CA GLU A 391 -4.45 4.86 -1.11
C GLU A 391 -3.03 4.53 -1.58
N GLU A 392 -2.10 4.31 -0.64
CA GLU A 392 -0.74 3.86 -0.96
C GLU A 392 -0.79 2.48 -1.64
N ALA A 393 -0.13 2.35 -2.79
CA ALA A 393 0.01 1.09 -3.51
C ALA A 393 1.02 0.19 -2.79
N LEU A 394 0.60 -0.43 -1.69
CA LEU A 394 1.44 -1.26 -0.81
C LEU A 394 2.11 -2.43 -1.56
N ASP A 395 1.51 -2.91 -2.63
CA ASP A 395 2.05 -4.01 -3.43
C ASP A 395 3.03 -3.56 -4.51
N TRP A 396 3.19 -2.25 -4.72
CA TRP A 396 4.28 -1.72 -5.50
C TRP A 396 5.58 -1.96 -4.71
N PRO A 397 6.59 -2.61 -5.31
CA PRO A 397 7.83 -2.96 -4.61
C PRO A 397 8.58 -1.74 -4.08
N GLY A 398 8.17 -0.54 -4.49
CA GLY A 398 8.72 0.75 -4.10
C GLY A 398 10.10 0.97 -4.69
N VAL A 399 10.42 2.23 -4.96
CA VAL A 399 11.79 2.62 -5.26
C VAL A 399 12.38 3.16 -3.96
N TYR A 400 12.85 2.24 -3.12
CA TYR A 400 13.49 2.56 -1.85
C TYR A 400 15.00 2.60 -2.04
N LEU A 401 15.66 3.60 -1.47
CA LEU A 401 17.13 3.76 -1.48
C LEU A 401 17.69 4.11 -2.87
N LEU A 402 17.11 5.15 -3.48
CA LEU A 402 17.74 5.79 -4.64
C LEU A 402 19.12 6.35 -4.26
N PRO A 403 20.00 6.59 -5.25
CA PRO A 403 21.37 7.02 -5.00
C PRO A 403 21.47 8.34 -4.22
N GLY A 404 20.40 9.15 -4.22
CA GLY A 404 20.30 10.40 -3.47
C GLY A 404 18.88 10.93 -3.32
N GLN A 405 18.80 12.20 -2.91
CA GLN A 405 17.54 12.94 -2.72
C GLN A 405 16.75 12.94 -4.03
N VAL A 406 15.48 12.52 -3.96
CA VAL A 406 14.55 12.53 -5.11
C VAL A 406 14.03 13.94 -5.28
N SER A 407 14.46 14.62 -6.32
CA SER A 407 14.13 16.03 -6.54
C SER A 407 12.94 16.20 -7.50
N GLY A 408 12.75 15.27 -8.45
CA GLY A 408 11.67 15.37 -9.42
C GLY A 408 11.11 14.02 -9.88
N VAL A 409 9.82 13.98 -10.21
CA VAL A 409 9.10 12.82 -10.76
C VAL A 409 8.15 13.25 -11.88
N ALA A 410 8.16 12.51 -12.99
CA ALA A 410 7.25 12.74 -14.11
C ALA A 410 6.85 11.43 -14.80
N LEU A 411 5.87 11.49 -15.69
CA LEU A 411 5.44 10.36 -16.51
C LEU A 411 5.80 10.59 -17.98
N ASP A 412 6.44 9.61 -18.61
CA ASP A 412 6.71 9.65 -20.05
C ASP A 412 5.44 9.33 -20.87
N PRO A 413 5.43 9.54 -22.20
CA PRO A 413 4.28 9.23 -23.05
C PRO A 413 3.85 7.75 -23.09
N LYS A 414 4.65 6.84 -22.51
CA LYS A 414 4.35 5.41 -22.37
C LYS A 414 3.89 5.08 -20.93
N ASN A 415 3.63 6.09 -20.10
CA ASN A 415 3.31 6.01 -18.68
C ASN A 415 4.41 5.36 -17.82
N ASN A 416 5.67 5.36 -18.26
CA ASN A 416 6.78 5.01 -17.38
C ASN A 416 7.06 6.15 -16.40
N LEU A 417 7.44 5.80 -15.18
CA LEU A 417 7.84 6.76 -14.17
C LEU A 417 9.27 7.22 -14.45
N VAL A 418 9.49 8.51 -14.62
CA VAL A 418 10.82 9.11 -14.74
C VAL A 418 11.16 9.81 -13.43
N ILE A 419 12.33 9.50 -12.88
CA ILE A 419 12.82 10.01 -11.60
C ILE A 419 14.08 10.84 -11.85
N PHE A 420 14.16 12.01 -11.24
CA PHE A 420 15.36 12.85 -11.19
C PHE A 420 15.88 12.93 -9.75
N HIS A 421 17.15 12.58 -9.54
CA HIS A 421 17.76 12.52 -8.21
C HIS A 421 19.14 13.18 -8.16
N ARG A 422 19.54 13.61 -6.95
CA ARG A 422 20.80 14.31 -6.70
C ARG A 422 22.02 13.43 -6.50
N GLY A 423 21.81 12.11 -6.43
CA GLY A 423 22.90 11.17 -6.29
C GLY A 423 23.69 11.35 -4.99
N ASP A 424 25.01 11.32 -5.05
CA ASP A 424 25.87 11.56 -3.88
C ASP A 424 25.92 13.03 -3.42
N HIS A 425 25.33 13.95 -4.18
CA HIS A 425 25.21 15.35 -3.79
C HIS A 425 23.98 15.57 -2.90
N VAL A 426 24.15 16.38 -1.86
CA VAL A 426 23.10 16.73 -0.90
C VAL A 426 22.93 18.24 -0.91
N TRP A 427 21.69 18.71 -1.00
CA TRP A 427 21.39 20.12 -0.74
C TRP A 427 21.20 20.31 0.77
N ASP A 428 22.13 21.04 1.36
CA ASP A 428 22.13 21.44 2.77
C ASP A 428 22.41 22.96 2.92
N GLY A 429 22.47 23.43 4.17
CA GLY A 429 22.80 24.83 4.50
C GLY A 429 24.19 25.29 4.06
N ASN A 430 25.08 24.39 3.64
CA ASN A 430 26.44 24.70 3.18
C ASN A 430 26.54 24.75 1.64
N SER A 431 25.47 24.42 0.93
CA SER A 431 25.48 24.30 -0.52
C SER A 431 25.63 25.65 -1.21
N PHE A 432 25.07 26.71 -0.65
CA PHE A 432 25.07 28.06 -1.21
C PHE A 432 25.52 29.11 -0.18
N ASP A 433 26.16 30.18 -0.66
CA ASP A 433 26.40 31.36 0.17
C ASP A 433 25.19 32.33 0.15
N SER A 434 25.30 33.43 0.91
CA SER A 434 24.31 34.52 0.94
C SER A 434 24.01 35.19 -0.41
N LYS A 435 24.80 34.91 -1.45
CA LYS A 435 24.60 35.41 -2.83
C LYS A 435 24.07 34.32 -3.75
N PHE A 436 23.62 33.20 -3.19
CA PHE A 436 23.12 32.03 -3.92
C PHE A 436 24.17 31.43 -4.85
N VAL A 437 25.45 31.63 -4.55
CA VAL A 437 26.55 31.03 -5.32
C VAL A 437 26.82 29.64 -4.75
N TYR A 438 26.79 28.61 -5.60
CA TYR A 438 27.11 27.25 -5.18
C TYR A 438 28.55 27.12 -4.69
N GLN A 439 28.74 26.59 -3.48
CA GLN A 439 30.03 26.54 -2.78
C GLN A 439 30.81 25.23 -3.05
N GLN A 440 30.11 24.12 -3.29
CA GLN A 440 30.72 22.80 -3.40
C GLN A 440 31.21 22.48 -4.84
N ARG A 441 31.61 23.50 -5.61
CA ARG A 441 32.05 23.37 -7.01
C ARG A 441 33.21 22.38 -7.21
N GLY A 442 34.02 22.19 -6.15
CA GLY A 442 35.16 21.28 -6.15
C GLY A 442 34.80 19.79 -6.22
N LEU A 443 33.54 19.42 -5.95
CA LEU A 443 33.06 18.04 -6.13
C LEU A 443 32.99 17.63 -7.61
N GLY A 444 32.83 18.59 -8.52
CA GLY A 444 32.53 18.30 -9.92
C GLY A 444 31.03 18.01 -10.13
N PRO A 445 30.60 17.70 -11.37
CA PRO A 445 29.23 17.25 -11.62
C PRO A 445 29.03 15.82 -11.11
N ILE A 446 27.77 15.45 -10.85
CA ILE A 446 27.37 14.12 -10.38
C ILE A 446 27.83 13.05 -11.39
N GLU A 447 28.67 12.11 -10.94
CA GLU A 447 29.32 11.13 -11.81
C GLU A 447 28.42 9.94 -12.20
N GLU A 448 27.26 9.80 -11.56
CA GLU A 448 26.28 8.75 -11.83
C GLU A 448 25.10 9.23 -12.67
N ASP A 449 24.32 8.29 -13.21
CA ASP A 449 23.09 8.63 -13.94
C ASP A 449 22.06 9.20 -12.98
N THR A 450 21.62 10.44 -13.20
CA THR A 450 20.68 11.17 -12.34
C THR A 450 19.21 11.02 -12.76
N ILE A 451 18.96 10.56 -13.98
CA ILE A 451 17.62 10.38 -14.55
C ILE A 451 17.38 8.88 -14.75
N LEU A 452 16.35 8.35 -14.11
CA LEU A 452 15.98 6.94 -14.16
C LEU A 452 14.57 6.78 -14.72
N VAL A 453 14.41 5.95 -15.74
CA VAL A 453 13.10 5.53 -16.26
C VAL A 453 12.75 4.19 -15.61
N ILE A 454 11.61 4.14 -14.94
CA ILE A 454 11.16 3.06 -14.08
C ILE A 454 9.84 2.50 -14.60
N ASP A 455 9.74 1.18 -14.66
CA ASP A 455 8.47 0.51 -14.90
C ASP A 455 7.52 0.71 -13.70
N PRO A 456 6.34 1.33 -13.90
CA PRO A 456 5.45 1.75 -12.82
C PRO A 456 4.80 0.56 -12.10
N ASN A 457 4.91 -0.67 -12.61
CA ASN A 457 4.30 -1.87 -12.03
C ASN A 457 5.31 -2.71 -11.25
N SER A 458 6.52 -2.86 -11.79
CA SER A 458 7.58 -3.71 -11.25
C SER A 458 8.67 -2.95 -10.50
N ALA A 459 8.68 -1.61 -10.60
CA ALA A 459 9.76 -0.72 -10.14
C ALA A 459 11.15 -1.07 -10.73
N ALA A 460 11.20 -1.78 -11.86
CA ALA A 460 12.44 -2.08 -12.55
C ALA A 460 12.97 -0.84 -13.29
N VAL A 461 14.27 -0.60 -13.21
CA VAL A 461 14.95 0.42 -14.02
C VAL A 461 14.97 -0.06 -15.48
N LEU A 462 14.29 0.67 -16.36
CA LEU A 462 14.24 0.43 -17.80
C LEU A 462 15.40 1.11 -18.53
N GLN A 463 15.71 2.35 -18.13
CA GLN A 463 16.76 3.17 -18.73
C GLN A 463 17.33 4.14 -17.69
N SER A 464 18.60 4.51 -17.84
CA SER A 464 19.27 5.52 -17.03
C SER A 464 20.07 6.49 -17.91
N SER A 465 20.16 7.75 -17.49
CA SER A 465 20.89 8.82 -18.21
C SER A 465 21.22 9.99 -17.26
N GLY A 466 21.83 11.07 -17.77
CA GLY A 466 22.10 12.29 -16.99
C GLY A 466 23.49 12.39 -16.36
N LYS A 467 24.31 11.34 -16.50
CA LYS A 467 25.67 11.30 -15.96
C LYS A 467 26.55 12.47 -16.39
N ASN A 468 27.25 13.07 -15.42
CA ASN A 468 28.17 14.20 -15.57
C ASN A 468 27.53 15.51 -16.10
N LEU A 469 26.20 15.66 -16.05
CA LEU A 469 25.52 16.87 -16.54
C LEU A 469 25.14 17.84 -15.41
N PHE A 470 24.79 17.32 -14.23
CA PHE A 470 24.14 18.09 -13.17
C PHE A 470 25.00 18.20 -11.91
N TYR A 471 24.76 19.25 -11.13
CA TYR A 471 25.39 19.50 -9.84
C TYR A 471 24.39 19.43 -8.70
N LEU A 472 23.18 19.97 -8.89
CA LEU A 472 22.13 19.91 -7.89
C LEU A 472 20.75 19.91 -8.58
N PRO A 473 20.32 18.72 -9.06
CA PRO A 473 18.99 18.47 -9.60
C PRO A 473 17.85 19.02 -8.76
N HIS A 474 16.84 19.60 -9.42
CA HIS A 474 15.60 20.05 -8.79
C HIS A 474 14.36 19.52 -9.54
N GLY A 475 13.73 20.31 -10.42
CA GLY A 475 12.47 19.94 -11.07
C GLY A 475 12.64 19.03 -12.29
N LEU A 476 11.60 18.26 -12.59
CA LEU A 476 11.49 17.40 -13.78
C LEU A 476 10.07 17.47 -14.34
N SER A 477 9.95 17.79 -15.63
CA SER A 477 8.70 17.68 -16.39
C SER A 477 8.96 17.06 -17.76
N ILE A 478 7.91 16.54 -18.40
CA ILE A 478 8.00 15.90 -19.72
C ILE A 478 7.00 16.58 -20.66
N ASP A 479 7.49 17.04 -21.82
CA ASP A 479 6.62 17.66 -22.82
C ASP A 479 5.86 16.63 -23.67
N LYS A 480 4.86 17.09 -24.43
CA LYS A 480 4.02 16.21 -25.28
C LYS A 480 4.80 15.40 -26.33
N ASP A 481 6.01 15.83 -26.66
CA ASP A 481 6.88 15.17 -27.63
C ASP A 481 7.84 14.17 -26.95
N GLY A 482 7.73 14.02 -25.63
CA GLY A 482 8.53 13.11 -24.81
C GLY A 482 9.90 13.67 -24.39
N ASN A 483 10.17 14.96 -24.62
CA ASN A 483 11.44 15.55 -24.18
C ASN A 483 11.41 15.84 -22.68
N TYR A 484 12.55 15.64 -22.03
CA TYR A 484 12.68 15.88 -20.59
C TYR A 484 13.12 17.33 -20.36
N TRP A 485 12.42 18.01 -19.48
CA TRP A 485 12.75 19.36 -19.03
C TRP A 485 13.14 19.32 -17.57
N VAL A 486 14.38 19.70 -17.28
CA VAL A 486 14.94 19.61 -15.93
C VAL A 486 15.58 20.92 -15.49
N THR A 487 15.54 21.18 -14.19
CA THR A 487 16.21 22.34 -13.58
C THR A 487 17.37 21.91 -12.68
N ASP A 488 18.41 22.72 -12.66
CA ASP A 488 19.54 22.55 -11.74
C ASP A 488 19.79 23.86 -11.01
N VAL A 489 19.66 23.81 -9.68
CA VAL A 489 19.73 25.00 -8.84
C VAL A 489 21.17 25.48 -8.62
N ALA A 490 22.16 24.60 -8.70
CA ALA A 490 23.57 24.97 -8.58
C ALA A 490 24.08 25.62 -9.87
N LEU A 491 23.62 25.11 -11.02
CA LEU A 491 23.91 25.69 -12.32
C LEU A 491 23.06 26.93 -12.61
N HIS A 492 21.93 27.12 -11.92
CA HIS A 492 20.92 28.14 -12.23
C HIS A 492 20.41 28.05 -13.67
N GLN A 493 20.16 26.82 -14.12
CA GLN A 493 19.84 26.52 -15.52
C GLN A 493 18.65 25.59 -15.66
N VAL A 494 18.03 25.67 -16.84
CA VAL A 494 17.00 24.76 -17.32
C VAL A 494 17.49 24.07 -18.57
N PHE A 495 17.26 22.76 -18.67
CA PHE A 495 17.70 21.93 -19.77
C PHE A 495 16.52 21.25 -20.45
N LYS A 496 16.52 21.22 -21.78
CA LYS A 496 15.71 20.31 -22.59
C LYS A 496 16.58 19.15 -23.06
N LEU A 497 16.17 17.93 -22.81
CA LEU A 497 16.89 16.71 -23.16
C LEU A 497 16.03 15.81 -24.06
N ASP A 498 16.69 15.12 -24.99
CA ASP A 498 16.11 14.02 -25.75
C ASP A 498 16.39 12.71 -24.99
N PRO A 499 15.37 11.94 -24.57
CA PRO A 499 15.57 10.71 -23.80
C PRO A 499 16.30 9.60 -24.59
N ASP A 500 16.24 9.63 -25.92
CA ASP A 500 16.86 8.62 -26.79
C ASP A 500 18.29 9.03 -27.20
N SER A 501 18.66 10.29 -26.99
CA SER A 501 19.98 10.82 -27.35
C SER A 501 20.95 10.78 -26.18
N LYS A 502 22.19 10.36 -26.46
CA LYS A 502 23.34 10.52 -25.54
C LYS A 502 24.14 11.79 -25.82
N GLU A 503 23.64 12.65 -26.71
CA GLU A 503 24.28 13.90 -27.11
C GLU A 503 24.04 15.02 -26.07
N ALA A 504 24.52 16.23 -26.38
CA ALA A 504 24.33 17.40 -25.52
C ALA A 504 22.84 17.81 -25.41
N PRO A 505 22.45 18.56 -24.38
CA PRO A 505 21.10 19.11 -24.23
C PRO A 505 20.61 19.81 -25.50
N LEU A 506 19.34 19.60 -25.86
CA LEU A 506 18.69 20.23 -27.01
C LEU A 506 18.56 21.75 -26.85
N LEU A 507 18.35 22.20 -25.61
CA LEU A 507 18.24 23.60 -25.23
C LEU A 507 18.75 23.78 -23.81
N ILE A 508 19.45 24.89 -23.57
CA ILE A 508 19.87 25.33 -22.24
C ILE A 508 19.43 26.78 -22.07
N LEU A 509 18.74 27.06 -20.98
CA LEU A 509 18.33 28.41 -20.56
C LEU A 509 19.04 28.74 -19.25
N GLY A 510 19.41 30.02 -19.06
CA GLY A 510 20.20 30.45 -17.91
C GLY A 510 21.71 30.44 -18.16
N GLN A 511 22.47 31.03 -17.25
CA GLN A 511 23.93 31.04 -17.28
C GLN A 511 24.49 30.18 -16.17
N SER A 512 25.30 29.19 -16.56
CA SER A 512 25.88 28.22 -15.64
C SER A 512 26.61 28.90 -14.47
N MET A 513 26.27 28.49 -13.25
CA MET A 513 26.93 28.89 -12.00
C MET A 513 26.86 30.40 -11.69
N GLN A 514 25.94 31.12 -12.35
CA GLN A 514 25.75 32.56 -12.23
C GLN A 514 24.29 32.88 -11.87
N PRO A 515 23.98 33.12 -10.58
CA PRO A 515 22.65 33.52 -10.16
C PRO A 515 22.34 34.93 -10.69
N GLY A 516 21.09 35.18 -11.07
CA GLY A 516 20.63 36.50 -11.49
C GLY A 516 19.12 36.55 -11.75
N SER A 517 18.63 37.75 -12.05
CA SER A 517 17.19 38.04 -12.21
C SER A 517 16.86 38.76 -13.51
N ASP A 518 17.79 38.80 -14.47
CA ASP A 518 17.56 39.39 -15.79
C ASP A 518 16.92 38.38 -16.77
N GLN A 519 16.89 38.69 -18.07
CA GLN A 519 16.26 37.85 -19.10
C GLN A 519 17.06 36.58 -19.43
N ASN A 520 18.34 36.52 -19.07
CA ASN A 520 19.27 35.44 -19.44
C ASN A 520 19.78 34.64 -18.23
N HIS A 521 19.49 35.09 -17.01
CA HIS A 521 19.88 34.45 -15.77
C HIS A 521 18.65 34.00 -14.99
N PHE A 522 18.80 32.87 -14.30
CA PHE A 522 17.88 32.44 -13.24
C PHE A 522 18.60 32.50 -11.90
N CYS A 523 17.85 32.38 -10.82
CA CYS A 523 18.36 32.26 -9.48
C CYS A 523 17.66 31.06 -8.83
N GLN A 524 18.30 29.90 -8.99
CA GLN A 524 17.83 28.60 -8.50
C GLN A 524 16.40 28.29 -9.02
N PRO A 525 16.27 28.05 -10.35
CA PRO A 525 14.96 27.75 -10.95
C PRO A 525 14.40 26.44 -10.43
N THR A 526 13.10 26.43 -10.17
CA THR A 526 12.43 25.34 -9.44
C THR A 526 11.76 24.35 -10.39
N ASP A 527 10.97 24.80 -11.37
CA ASP A 527 10.18 23.90 -12.20
C ASP A 527 9.92 24.47 -13.60
N VAL A 528 9.48 23.60 -14.51
CA VAL A 528 9.21 23.92 -15.92
C VAL A 528 7.87 23.33 -16.31
N ALA A 529 7.07 24.10 -17.04
CA ALA A 529 5.87 23.59 -17.72
C ALA A 529 5.87 24.00 -19.19
N VAL A 530 5.52 23.08 -20.08
CA VAL A 530 5.50 23.32 -21.54
C VAL A 530 4.08 23.16 -22.07
N ASP A 531 3.57 24.21 -22.68
CA ASP A 531 2.24 24.23 -23.28
C ASP A 531 2.17 23.24 -24.46
N PRO A 532 1.28 22.23 -24.42
CA PRO A 532 1.27 21.18 -25.44
C PRO A 532 0.80 21.70 -26.81
N ASP A 533 -0.01 22.76 -26.86
CA ASP A 533 -0.57 23.26 -28.11
C ASP A 533 0.40 24.22 -28.82
N THR A 534 1.07 25.08 -28.05
CA THR A 534 1.93 26.15 -28.57
C THR A 534 3.42 25.87 -28.46
N GLY A 535 3.82 24.94 -27.59
CA GLY A 535 5.22 24.69 -27.21
C GLY A 535 5.84 25.80 -26.36
N THR A 536 5.02 26.72 -25.83
CA THR A 536 5.49 27.81 -24.98
C THR A 536 6.02 27.26 -23.65
N ILE A 537 7.18 27.75 -23.22
CA ILE A 537 7.87 27.26 -22.03
C ILE A 537 7.64 28.26 -20.90
N TYR A 538 7.27 27.75 -19.72
CA TYR A 538 7.16 28.50 -18.48
C TYR A 538 8.16 27.94 -17.48
N VAL A 539 8.90 28.82 -16.82
CA VAL A 539 9.89 28.45 -15.80
C VAL A 539 9.55 29.19 -14.52
N SER A 540 9.44 28.48 -13.40
CA SER A 540 9.39 29.10 -12.08
C SER A 540 10.80 29.35 -11.58
N ASP A 541 11.10 30.60 -11.27
CA ASP A 541 12.40 31.06 -10.82
C ASP A 541 12.24 31.57 -9.39
N GLY A 542 12.43 30.66 -8.42
CA GLY A 542 11.65 30.69 -7.19
C GLY A 542 12.37 30.78 -5.85
N TYR A 543 13.60 30.27 -5.67
CA TYR A 543 14.24 30.32 -4.34
C TYR A 543 14.81 31.70 -4.00
N CYS A 544 15.42 32.37 -4.98
CA CYS A 544 15.98 33.70 -4.80
C CYS A 544 15.40 34.76 -5.75
N ASN A 545 14.41 34.35 -6.54
CA ASN A 545 13.54 35.23 -7.31
C ASN A 545 12.08 34.86 -7.00
N SER A 546 11.13 35.72 -7.38
CA SER A 546 9.71 35.50 -7.14
C SER A 546 8.92 35.70 -8.43
N ARG A 547 9.33 35.03 -9.50
CA ARG A 547 8.79 35.24 -10.85
C ARG A 547 8.57 33.96 -11.63
N ILE A 548 7.63 34.03 -12.57
CA ILE A 548 7.47 33.07 -13.66
C ILE A 548 8.00 33.71 -14.94
N VAL A 549 8.83 32.97 -15.68
CA VAL A 549 9.46 33.43 -16.92
C VAL A 549 8.92 32.62 -18.10
N GLN A 550 8.50 33.32 -19.16
CA GLN A 550 7.93 32.73 -20.36
C GLN A 550 8.93 32.79 -21.52
N PHE A 551 9.13 31.67 -22.20
CA PHE A 551 9.98 31.55 -23.38
C PHE A 551 9.21 30.96 -24.56
N SER A 552 9.65 31.32 -25.77
CA SER A 552 9.19 30.65 -27.00
C SER A 552 9.65 29.19 -27.04
N PRO A 553 9.07 28.33 -27.90
CA PRO A 553 9.57 26.96 -28.11
C PRO A 553 11.06 26.88 -28.49
N SER A 554 11.61 27.97 -29.04
CA SER A 554 13.02 28.10 -29.42
C SER A 554 13.95 28.61 -28.29
N GLY A 555 13.42 28.82 -27.08
CA GLY A 555 14.19 29.32 -25.93
C GLY A 555 14.41 30.84 -25.89
N LYS A 556 13.77 31.63 -26.76
CA LYS A 556 13.81 33.10 -26.68
C LYS A 556 12.89 33.61 -25.58
N TYR A 557 13.41 34.53 -24.75
CA TYR A 557 12.63 35.23 -23.73
C TYR A 557 11.45 35.97 -24.37
N ILE A 558 10.26 35.80 -23.79
CA ILE A 558 9.04 36.51 -24.19
C ILE A 558 8.69 37.56 -23.15
N THR A 559 8.52 37.16 -21.89
CA THR A 559 8.09 38.02 -20.79
C THR A 559 8.29 37.32 -19.45
N GLN A 560 8.06 38.05 -18.37
CA GLN A 560 7.97 37.50 -17.01
C GLN A 560 6.87 38.22 -16.23
N TRP A 561 6.41 37.60 -15.15
CA TRP A 561 5.54 38.23 -14.17
C TRP A 561 5.79 37.62 -12.78
N GLY A 562 5.31 38.30 -11.74
CA GLY A 562 5.58 37.93 -10.36
C GLY A 562 6.41 38.99 -9.64
N GLU A 563 6.11 39.19 -8.37
CA GLU A 563 6.88 40.04 -7.45
C GLU A 563 7.00 39.37 -6.08
N GLU A 564 7.98 39.78 -5.28
CA GLU A 564 8.17 39.26 -3.94
C GLU A 564 6.97 39.60 -3.04
N SER A 565 6.62 38.69 -2.13
CA SER A 565 5.54 38.86 -1.18
C SER A 565 5.83 39.96 -0.17
N THR A 566 4.88 40.88 0.00
CA THR A 566 5.00 41.98 0.96
C THR A 566 3.96 41.88 2.07
N GLY A 567 4.40 41.71 3.32
CA GLY A 567 3.55 41.63 4.50
C GLY A 567 2.78 40.32 4.64
N ASP A 568 1.94 40.21 5.68
CA ASP A 568 1.29 38.95 6.08
C ASP A 568 0.14 38.48 5.15
N SER A 569 -0.20 39.27 4.12
CA SER A 569 -1.31 39.00 3.20
C SER A 569 -0.93 39.38 1.77
N PRO A 570 -0.09 38.57 1.12
CA PRO A 570 0.45 38.88 -0.20
C PRO A 570 -0.65 38.91 -1.27
N LYS A 571 -0.54 39.88 -2.18
CA LYS A 571 -1.54 40.07 -3.25
C LYS A 571 -1.44 38.99 -4.33
N PRO A 572 -2.46 38.84 -5.19
CA PRO A 572 -2.36 38.03 -6.39
C PRO A 572 -1.18 38.46 -7.27
N GLY A 573 -0.38 37.51 -7.72
CA GLY A 573 0.85 37.78 -8.47
C GLY A 573 2.07 38.12 -7.61
N GLN A 574 1.93 38.22 -6.29
CA GLN A 574 3.07 38.14 -5.37
C GLN A 574 3.36 36.68 -5.04
N PHE A 575 4.63 36.30 -5.04
CA PHE A 575 5.11 34.98 -4.68
C PHE A 575 6.17 35.10 -3.60
N SER A 576 6.32 34.08 -2.77
CA SER A 576 7.47 33.95 -1.88
C SER A 576 8.46 32.96 -2.50
N VAL A 577 8.00 31.74 -2.79
CA VAL A 577 8.78 30.74 -3.55
C VAL A 577 7.83 30.05 -4.54
N PRO A 578 7.73 30.51 -5.79
CA PRO A 578 7.03 29.75 -6.83
C PRO A 578 7.81 28.47 -7.10
N HIS A 579 7.31 27.33 -6.61
CA HIS A 579 8.08 26.09 -6.51
C HIS A 579 7.71 25.05 -7.58
N SER A 580 6.43 24.93 -7.93
CA SER A 580 5.94 23.94 -8.88
C SER A 580 4.87 24.52 -9.80
N LEU A 581 4.81 24.02 -11.04
CA LEU A 581 3.95 24.50 -12.12
C LEU A 581 3.05 23.38 -12.64
N ALA A 582 1.74 23.66 -12.73
CA ALA A 582 0.78 22.77 -13.38
C ALA A 582 0.02 23.51 -14.49
N LEU A 583 0.08 22.97 -15.72
CA LEU A 583 -0.69 23.49 -16.85
C LEU A 583 -2.09 22.89 -16.90
N VAL A 584 -3.05 23.71 -17.29
CA VAL A 584 -4.43 23.31 -17.54
C VAL A 584 -4.83 23.73 -18.96
N PRO A 585 -4.45 22.95 -19.98
CA PRO A 585 -4.48 23.37 -21.37
C PRO A 585 -5.88 23.76 -21.86
N HIS A 586 -6.88 22.91 -21.58
CA HIS A 586 -8.26 23.14 -22.00
C HIS A 586 -8.90 24.44 -21.43
N LEU A 587 -8.33 25.04 -20.38
CA LEU A 587 -8.77 26.33 -19.82
C LEU A 587 -7.79 27.48 -20.09
N GLY A 588 -6.65 27.19 -20.72
CA GLY A 588 -5.56 28.13 -20.95
C GLY A 588 -5.03 28.73 -19.65
N GLN A 589 -4.79 27.90 -18.63
CA GLN A 589 -4.31 28.34 -17.32
C GLN A 589 -2.98 27.68 -16.94
N LEU A 590 -2.14 28.44 -16.24
CA LEU A 590 -0.95 27.98 -15.55
C LEU A 590 -1.16 28.20 -14.05
N CYS A 591 -1.12 27.13 -13.27
CA CYS A 591 -1.19 27.17 -11.81
C CYS A 591 0.21 27.04 -11.20
N VAL A 592 0.45 27.78 -10.14
CA VAL A 592 1.75 27.92 -9.48
C VAL A 592 1.58 27.60 -8.00
N ALA A 593 2.34 26.62 -7.49
CA ALA A 593 2.48 26.38 -6.07
C ALA A 593 3.41 27.44 -5.48
N ASP A 594 2.86 28.34 -4.66
CA ASP A 594 3.58 29.40 -3.98
C ASP A 594 3.94 28.90 -2.57
N ARG A 595 5.07 28.18 -2.49
CA ARG A 595 5.42 27.28 -1.39
C ARG A 595 5.29 27.97 -0.05
N GLU A 596 6.10 28.97 0.26
CA GLU A 596 6.11 29.62 1.59
C GLU A 596 4.85 30.42 1.94
N ASN A 597 3.95 30.64 0.97
CA ASN A 597 2.66 31.28 1.23
C ASN A 597 1.52 30.27 1.44
N GLY A 598 1.80 28.96 1.33
CA GLY A 598 0.85 27.89 1.54
C GLY A 598 -0.37 27.97 0.61
N ARG A 599 -0.17 28.39 -0.64
CA ARG A 599 -1.27 28.62 -1.60
C ARG A 599 -0.90 28.24 -3.02
N ILE A 600 -1.93 28.08 -3.86
CA ILE A 600 -1.80 27.83 -5.29
C ILE A 600 -2.47 28.99 -6.03
N GLN A 601 -1.76 29.62 -6.98
CA GLN A 601 -2.30 30.72 -7.79
C GLN A 601 -2.37 30.32 -9.26
N CYS A 602 -3.52 30.54 -9.92
CA CYS A 602 -3.69 30.24 -11.34
C CYS A 602 -3.83 31.51 -12.18
N PHE A 603 -3.15 31.53 -13.32
CA PHE A 603 -3.08 32.65 -14.25
C PHE A 603 -3.44 32.21 -15.65
N LYS A 604 -4.02 33.11 -16.45
CA LYS A 604 -4.23 32.88 -17.88
C LYS A 604 -2.90 32.83 -18.63
N THR A 605 -2.68 31.84 -19.49
CA THR A 605 -1.41 31.66 -20.21
C THR A 605 -1.16 32.75 -21.27
N ASP A 606 -2.22 33.32 -21.84
CA ASP A 606 -2.16 34.36 -22.87
C ASP A 606 -1.94 35.77 -22.27
N THR A 607 -2.76 36.14 -21.30
CA THR A 607 -2.86 37.48 -20.71
C THR A 607 -2.08 37.63 -19.40
N LYS A 608 -1.72 36.53 -18.73
CA LYS A 608 -1.07 36.48 -17.41
C LYS A 608 -1.93 37.09 -16.31
N GLU A 609 -3.21 37.28 -16.59
CA GLU A 609 -4.17 37.76 -15.60
C GLU A 609 -4.43 36.67 -14.56
N PHE A 610 -4.47 37.10 -13.30
CA PHE A 610 -4.85 36.23 -12.19
C PHE A 610 -6.29 35.75 -12.37
N VAL A 611 -6.48 34.44 -12.28
CA VAL A 611 -7.79 33.80 -12.36
C VAL A 611 -8.32 33.52 -10.97
N ARG A 612 -7.50 32.88 -10.12
CA ARG A 612 -7.93 32.41 -8.80
C ARG A 612 -6.77 31.97 -7.93
N GLU A 613 -7.09 31.87 -6.63
CA GLU A 613 -6.24 31.31 -5.58
C GLU A 613 -6.95 30.12 -4.96
N ILE A 614 -6.21 29.05 -4.69
CA ILE A 614 -6.64 27.90 -3.88
C ILE A 614 -5.75 27.92 -2.63
N LYS A 615 -6.39 28.12 -1.47
CA LYS A 615 -5.72 28.19 -0.18
C LYS A 615 -6.56 27.46 0.85
N HIS A 616 -5.93 26.57 1.62
CA HIS A 616 -6.60 25.80 2.65
C HIS A 616 -5.76 25.78 3.92
N ALA A 617 -6.40 25.81 5.09
CA ALA A 617 -5.70 25.75 6.38
C ALA A 617 -4.87 24.47 6.52
N SER A 618 -5.38 23.34 6.02
CA SER A 618 -4.69 22.04 6.06
C SER A 618 -3.41 21.97 5.21
N PHE A 619 -3.17 22.92 4.30
CA PHE A 619 -1.86 23.00 3.64
C PHE A 619 -0.76 23.39 4.62
N GLY A 620 -1.12 23.99 5.77
CA GLY A 620 -0.16 24.61 6.66
C GLY A 620 0.50 25.81 5.97
N ARG A 621 1.80 25.97 6.18
CA ARG A 621 2.56 27.10 5.65
C ARG A 621 3.16 26.83 4.27
N ASN A 622 3.24 25.57 3.84
CA ASN A 622 4.01 25.17 2.66
C ASN A 622 3.25 24.25 1.71
N VAL A 623 3.18 24.60 0.42
CA VAL A 623 2.75 23.70 -0.67
C VAL A 623 3.91 23.49 -1.63
N PHE A 624 4.49 22.30 -1.67
CA PHE A 624 5.71 22.04 -2.44
C PHE A 624 5.40 21.80 -3.92
N ALA A 625 4.57 20.82 -4.22
CA ALA A 625 4.36 20.40 -5.59
C ALA A 625 2.88 20.20 -5.92
N ILE A 626 2.54 20.42 -7.18
CA ILE A 626 1.19 20.30 -7.72
C ILE A 626 1.19 19.54 -9.05
N SER A 627 0.13 18.79 -9.30
CA SER A 627 -0.08 18.10 -10.58
C SER A 627 -1.55 18.18 -10.99
N TYR A 628 -1.82 18.45 -12.27
CA TYR A 628 -3.18 18.58 -12.79
C TYR A 628 -3.48 17.46 -13.79
N VAL A 629 -4.58 16.74 -13.58
CA VAL A 629 -5.07 15.71 -14.50
C VAL A 629 -6.61 15.66 -14.46
N SER A 630 -7.25 15.68 -15.64
CA SER A 630 -8.68 15.37 -15.81
C SER A 630 -9.65 16.03 -14.82
N GLY A 631 -9.46 17.32 -14.54
CA GLY A 631 -10.33 18.11 -13.64
C GLY A 631 -9.95 18.04 -12.17
N LEU A 632 -8.87 17.32 -11.84
CA LEU A 632 -8.35 17.15 -10.50
C LEU A 632 -6.99 17.83 -10.36
N LEU A 633 -6.77 18.43 -9.20
CA LEU A 633 -5.50 19.02 -8.81
C LEU A 633 -4.97 18.28 -7.59
N PHE A 634 -3.80 17.68 -7.75
CA PHE A 634 -3.06 17.00 -6.68
C PHE A 634 -2.04 17.97 -6.11
N ALA A 635 -1.81 17.91 -4.81
CA ALA A 635 -0.79 18.72 -4.13
C ALA A 635 -0.14 17.97 -2.97
N VAL A 636 1.08 18.35 -2.59
CA VAL A 636 1.73 17.88 -1.36
C VAL A 636 2.24 19.07 -0.54
N ASN A 637 2.07 19.03 0.78
CA ASN A 637 2.57 20.06 1.69
C ASN A 637 3.92 19.69 2.34
N GLY A 638 4.49 20.65 3.06
CA GLY A 638 5.76 20.50 3.79
C GLY A 638 5.60 20.12 5.26
N LYS A 639 6.74 19.85 5.92
CA LYS A 639 6.82 19.67 7.37
C LYS A 639 6.27 20.90 8.12
N PRO A 640 5.46 20.70 9.17
CA PRO A 640 5.04 21.78 10.06
C PRO A 640 6.23 22.33 10.86
N TYR A 641 6.27 23.65 11.10
CA TYR A 641 7.21 24.23 12.07
C TYR A 641 6.86 23.77 13.50
N PHE A 642 7.78 23.91 14.46
CA PHE A 642 7.62 23.47 15.86
C PHE A 642 6.31 23.89 16.56
N GLU A 643 5.63 24.93 16.08
CA GLU A 643 4.34 25.43 16.61
C GLU A 643 3.12 25.02 15.78
N ASP A 644 3.31 24.48 14.58
CA ASP A 644 2.25 24.08 13.66
C ASP A 644 1.76 22.67 14.00
N GLN A 645 0.44 22.45 13.89
CA GLN A 645 -0.19 21.14 14.17
C GLN A 645 -0.56 20.34 12.91
N GLU A 646 -0.37 20.92 11.72
CA GLU A 646 -0.86 20.33 10.47
C GLU A 646 0.05 19.21 9.97
N PRO A 647 -0.49 18.01 9.66
CA PRO A 647 0.33 16.88 9.23
C PRO A 647 0.81 17.02 7.78
N VAL A 648 1.97 16.41 7.50
CA VAL A 648 2.50 16.26 6.13
C VAL A 648 1.69 15.20 5.38
N GLN A 649 1.09 15.59 4.26
CA GLN A 649 0.16 14.78 3.49
C GLN A 649 -0.02 15.31 2.06
N GLY A 650 -0.55 14.45 1.20
CA GLY A 650 -1.02 14.79 -0.13
C GLY A 650 -2.51 15.14 -0.12
N PHE A 651 -2.91 16.01 -1.02
CA PHE A 651 -4.27 16.49 -1.19
C PHE A 651 -4.73 16.19 -2.61
N VAL A 652 -5.99 15.83 -2.76
CA VAL A 652 -6.65 15.86 -4.05
C VAL A 652 -7.80 16.84 -3.99
N MET A 653 -7.88 17.69 -5.00
CA MET A 653 -8.84 18.78 -5.07
C MET A 653 -9.61 18.72 -6.37
N ASN A 654 -10.89 19.07 -6.29
CA ASN A 654 -11.65 19.36 -7.49
C ASN A 654 -11.17 20.71 -8.05
N PHE A 655 -10.63 20.69 -9.27
CA PHE A 655 -10.05 21.89 -9.85
C PHE A 655 -11.09 22.97 -10.11
N SER A 656 -12.37 22.66 -10.29
CA SER A 656 -13.38 23.68 -10.63
C SER A 656 -13.71 24.60 -9.45
N ASN A 657 -13.87 24.03 -8.25
CA ASN A 657 -14.26 24.78 -7.06
C ASN A 657 -13.11 24.97 -6.04
N GLY A 658 -12.00 24.23 -6.17
CA GLY A 658 -10.86 24.29 -5.26
C GLY A 658 -11.07 23.54 -3.93
N GLU A 659 -12.13 22.76 -3.80
CA GLU A 659 -12.39 21.96 -2.60
C GLU A 659 -11.48 20.73 -2.55
N ILE A 660 -10.95 20.43 -1.36
CA ILE A 660 -10.24 19.18 -1.09
C ILE A 660 -11.28 18.07 -1.05
N ILE A 661 -11.15 17.11 -1.97
CA ILE A 661 -12.02 15.94 -2.08
C ILE A 661 -11.43 14.72 -1.38
N ASP A 662 -10.11 14.67 -1.20
CA ASP A 662 -9.43 13.60 -0.47
C ASP A 662 -8.05 14.01 0.03
N VAL A 663 -7.54 13.26 1.00
CA VAL A 663 -6.22 13.44 1.61
C VAL A 663 -5.53 12.09 1.74
N PHE A 664 -4.27 12.00 1.34
CA PHE A 664 -3.51 10.75 1.32
C PHE A 664 -2.13 10.90 1.94
N LYS A 665 -1.62 9.81 2.51
CA LYS A 665 -0.26 9.75 3.09
C LYS A 665 0.25 8.31 3.07
N PRO A 666 1.57 8.09 3.11
CA PRO A 666 2.12 6.75 3.28
C PRO A 666 1.58 6.10 4.55
N VAL A 667 1.20 4.84 4.45
CA VAL A 667 0.73 3.98 5.54
C VAL A 667 1.91 3.23 6.17
N ARG A 668 2.93 2.87 5.37
CA ARG A 668 4.10 2.11 5.86
C ARG A 668 5.12 2.96 6.62
N LYS A 669 5.27 4.22 6.22
CA LYS A 669 6.16 5.19 6.88
C LYS A 669 5.42 6.53 6.97
N HIS A 670 6.15 7.63 6.95
CA HIS A 670 5.63 8.98 6.88
C HIS A 670 6.30 9.69 5.71
N PHE A 671 5.65 10.71 5.17
CA PHE A 671 6.34 11.72 4.40
C PHE A 671 7.31 12.47 5.30
N ASP A 672 8.53 12.70 4.81
CA ASP A 672 9.49 13.58 5.46
C ASP A 672 9.55 14.91 4.69
N MET A 673 9.91 14.87 3.41
CA MET A 673 9.89 16.04 2.54
C MET A 673 9.38 15.63 1.15
N PRO A 674 8.04 15.52 0.97
CA PRO A 674 7.45 15.23 -0.32
C PRO A 674 7.67 16.45 -1.23
N HIS A 675 8.65 16.32 -2.12
CA HIS A 675 9.23 17.44 -2.85
C HIS A 675 8.58 17.62 -4.22
N ASP A 676 8.17 16.52 -4.86
CA ASP A 676 7.54 16.55 -6.18
C ASP A 676 6.41 15.51 -6.31
N ILE A 677 5.45 15.77 -7.20
CA ILE A 677 4.26 14.94 -7.42
C ILE A 677 3.89 14.89 -8.90
N THR A 678 3.53 13.69 -9.37
CA THR A 678 2.95 13.50 -10.71
C THR A 678 1.77 12.54 -10.65
N ALA A 679 0.71 12.83 -11.41
CA ALA A 679 -0.47 11.99 -11.52
C ALA A 679 -0.70 11.57 -12.98
N SER A 680 -1.24 10.37 -13.18
CA SER A 680 -1.68 9.85 -14.48
C SER A 680 -3.19 9.90 -14.64
N GLU A 681 -3.66 9.82 -15.88
CA GLU A 681 -5.09 9.75 -16.21
C GLU A 681 -5.80 8.52 -15.62
N ASP A 682 -5.07 7.44 -15.35
CA ASP A 682 -5.62 6.23 -14.71
C ASP A 682 -5.76 6.35 -13.18
N GLY A 683 -5.45 7.50 -12.61
CA GLY A 683 -5.55 7.77 -11.17
C GLY A 683 -4.36 7.28 -10.35
N THR A 684 -3.27 6.83 -10.98
CA THR A 684 -1.99 6.59 -10.28
C THR A 684 -1.31 7.92 -9.94
N VAL A 685 -0.79 8.03 -8.73
CA VAL A 685 -0.06 9.21 -8.26
C VAL A 685 1.30 8.77 -7.74
N PHE A 686 2.36 9.47 -8.13
CA PHE A 686 3.70 9.27 -7.62
C PHE A 686 4.16 10.51 -6.87
N VAL A 687 4.76 10.32 -5.69
CA VAL A 687 5.34 11.40 -4.89
C VAL A 687 6.81 11.09 -4.63
N GLY A 688 7.70 11.99 -5.08
CA GLY A 688 9.12 11.94 -4.77
C GLY A 688 9.38 12.59 -3.42
N ASP A 689 9.99 11.85 -2.49
CA ASP A 689 10.35 12.35 -1.16
C ASP A 689 11.87 12.48 -1.06
N ALA A 690 12.32 13.73 -0.97
CA ALA A 690 13.72 14.11 -1.07
C ALA A 690 14.52 13.72 0.18
N HIS A 691 13.95 13.75 1.38
CA HIS A 691 14.65 13.40 2.61
C HIS A 691 14.69 11.89 2.86
N THR A 692 13.63 11.17 2.48
CA THR A 692 13.61 9.70 2.62
C THR A 692 14.24 8.95 1.44
N ASN A 693 14.74 9.67 0.42
CA ASN A 693 15.29 9.11 -0.82
C ASN A 693 14.38 8.03 -1.43
N THR A 694 13.07 8.29 -1.41
CA THR A 694 12.02 7.30 -1.74
C THR A 694 11.01 7.91 -2.69
N VAL A 695 10.52 7.11 -3.64
CA VAL A 695 9.28 7.44 -4.36
C VAL A 695 8.14 6.62 -3.78
N TRP A 696 7.02 7.29 -3.52
CA TRP A 696 5.77 6.71 -3.09
C TRP A 696 4.84 6.57 -4.30
N LYS A 697 4.13 5.45 -4.40
CA LYS A 697 3.06 5.26 -5.37
C LYS A 697 1.74 5.17 -4.63
N PHE A 698 0.77 5.90 -5.11
CA PHE A 698 -0.61 5.84 -4.69
C PHE A 698 -1.48 5.51 -5.89
N THR A 699 -2.63 4.93 -5.63
CA THR A 699 -3.61 4.60 -6.67
C THR A 699 -4.97 5.08 -6.23
N LEU A 700 -5.69 5.67 -7.17
CA LEU A 700 -7.08 6.00 -6.97
C LEU A 700 -7.87 4.72 -6.76
N THR A 701 -8.47 4.64 -5.59
CA THR A 701 -9.55 3.72 -5.27
C THR A 701 -10.84 4.51 -5.26
N GLU A 702 -11.83 4.07 -6.03
CA GLU A 702 -13.19 4.55 -5.78
C GLU A 702 -13.57 4.05 -4.38
N LYS A 703 -13.59 4.96 -3.38
CA LYS A 703 -14.28 4.68 -2.13
C LYS A 703 -15.74 4.50 -2.55
N MET A 704 -16.26 3.28 -2.53
CA MET A 704 -17.70 3.08 -2.51
C MET A 704 -18.21 3.30 -1.09
N GLU A 705 -18.00 4.50 -0.53
CA GLU A 705 -18.79 4.99 0.59
C GLU A 705 -20.00 5.78 0.03
N HIS A 706 -20.88 6.22 0.92
CA HIS A 706 -22.31 6.05 0.72
C HIS A 706 -23.04 7.22 0.03
N ARG A 707 -23.16 7.19 -1.31
CA ARG A 707 -24.19 7.99 -2.02
C ARG A 707 -25.64 7.49 -1.86
N SER A 708 -25.89 6.50 -1.00
CA SER A 708 -27.23 5.97 -0.70
C SER A 708 -27.84 6.41 0.64
N VAL A 709 -27.08 7.08 1.54
CA VAL A 709 -27.60 7.43 2.88
C VAL A 709 -28.18 8.85 2.95
N LYS A 710 -27.68 9.83 2.18
CA LYS A 710 -28.25 11.19 2.17
C LYS A 710 -29.64 11.31 1.52
N LYS A 711 -30.05 10.36 0.66
CA LYS A 711 -31.41 10.39 0.05
C LYS A 711 -32.51 9.80 0.94
N ALA A 712 -32.18 9.28 2.12
CA ALA A 712 -33.12 8.73 3.10
C ALA A 712 -33.46 9.70 4.26
N GLY A 713 -32.92 10.92 4.29
CA GLY A 713 -33.36 11.97 5.22
C GLY A 713 -33.11 11.67 6.71
N ILE A 714 -31.97 11.07 7.06
CA ILE A 714 -31.55 10.90 8.46
C ILE A 714 -30.25 11.68 8.67
N GLU A 715 -30.32 12.77 9.43
CA GLU A 715 -29.15 13.48 9.94
C GLU A 715 -28.39 12.59 10.92
N VAL A 716 -27.10 12.35 10.66
CA VAL A 716 -26.20 11.69 11.61
C VAL A 716 -25.15 12.72 12.03
N GLN A 717 -25.10 13.01 13.33
CA GLN A 717 -24.02 13.78 13.95
C GLN A 717 -22.75 12.93 13.98
N GLU A 718 -21.64 13.50 13.53
CA GLU A 718 -20.30 12.91 13.64
C GLU A 718 -19.95 12.65 15.11
N ILE A 719 -19.61 11.40 15.43
CA ILE A 719 -19.00 11.03 16.71
C ILE A 719 -17.56 10.59 16.42
N LYS A 720 -16.63 11.29 17.05
CA LYS A 720 -15.19 11.02 17.09
C LYS A 720 -14.87 9.53 17.29
N GLU A 721 -13.95 9.01 16.49
CA GLU A 721 -13.41 7.66 16.58
C GLU A 721 -12.85 7.36 17.98
N SER A 722 -13.29 6.24 18.54
CA SER A 722 -12.73 5.64 19.74
C SER A 722 -11.64 4.64 19.36
N GLU A 723 -10.42 5.12 19.11
CA GLU A 723 -9.22 4.29 18.92
C GLU A 723 -8.65 3.69 20.23
N ALA A 724 -9.32 3.88 21.38
CA ALA A 724 -8.81 3.44 22.68
C ALA A 724 -9.55 2.20 23.23
N VAL A 725 -9.49 1.03 22.56
CA VAL A 725 -10.01 -0.23 23.17
C VAL A 725 -9.08 -1.45 23.04
N VAL A 726 -8.01 -1.42 22.23
CA VAL A 726 -7.11 -2.58 22.12
C VAL A 726 -5.89 -2.50 23.05
N GLU A 727 -5.48 -1.32 23.51
CA GLU A 727 -4.30 -1.17 24.39
C GLU A 727 -4.59 -1.16 25.91
N THR A 728 -5.85 -1.03 26.35
CA THR A 728 -6.16 -0.93 27.80
C THR A 728 -6.62 -2.23 28.47
N LYS A 729 -6.49 -3.40 27.82
CA LYS A 729 -6.88 -4.70 28.42
C LYS A 729 -5.74 -5.54 29.01
N MET A 730 -4.57 -4.95 29.22
CA MET A 730 -3.50 -5.56 30.03
C MET A 730 -3.01 -4.67 31.18
N GLU A 731 -3.90 -3.91 31.83
CA GLU A 731 -3.67 -3.49 33.21
C GLU A 731 -4.98 -2.97 33.81
N ASN A 732 -5.68 -3.79 34.60
CA ASN A 732 -6.39 -3.31 35.78
C ASN A 732 -6.84 -4.47 36.69
N LYS A 733 -6.43 -4.34 37.95
CA LYS A 733 -6.69 -5.22 39.08
C LYS A 733 -8.15 -5.02 39.53
N PRO A 734 -8.98 -6.06 39.75
CA PRO A 734 -10.36 -5.85 40.14
C PRO A 734 -10.46 -5.44 41.61
N THR A 735 -11.20 -4.35 41.86
CA THR A 735 -11.70 -3.97 43.18
C THR A 735 -12.84 -4.88 43.62
N SER A 736 -12.81 -5.19 44.91
CA SER A 736 -13.68 -6.11 45.63
C SER A 736 -15.15 -5.66 45.68
N SER A 737 -16.05 -6.36 45.00
CA SER A 737 -17.44 -6.54 45.49
C SER A 737 -18.27 -7.64 44.81
N GLU A 738 -17.83 -8.29 43.72
CA GLU A 738 -18.68 -9.29 43.03
C GLU A 738 -18.13 -10.73 43.00
N LEU A 739 -17.05 -11.01 43.74
CA LEU A 739 -16.56 -12.37 43.99
C LEU A 739 -17.16 -13.00 45.25
N GLN A 740 -18.43 -12.70 45.56
CA GLN A 740 -19.12 -13.22 46.75
C GLN A 740 -20.39 -14.03 46.41
N LYS A 741 -20.70 -14.31 45.14
CA LYS A 741 -21.95 -15.01 44.78
C LYS A 741 -21.83 -16.34 44.04
N MET A 742 -20.63 -16.88 43.78
CA MET A 742 -20.53 -18.17 43.08
C MET A 742 -19.47 -19.12 43.64
N GLN A 743 -19.34 -19.20 44.98
CA GLN A 743 -18.52 -20.27 45.59
C GLN A 743 -19.12 -20.87 46.88
N GLU A 744 -20.45 -20.98 46.92
CA GLU A 744 -21.10 -22.01 47.75
C GLU A 744 -21.36 -23.27 46.92
N LYS A 745 -20.29 -24.04 46.67
CA LYS A 745 -20.37 -25.51 46.67
C LYS A 745 -18.95 -26.07 46.63
N GLN A 746 -18.72 -27.00 47.56
CA GLN A 746 -17.51 -27.82 47.78
C GLN A 746 -16.44 -27.21 48.70
N LYS A 747 -16.80 -27.12 49.98
CA LYS A 747 -15.89 -27.48 51.09
C LYS A 747 -15.59 -28.99 51.06
N LEU A 748 -14.51 -29.35 51.77
CA LEU A 748 -13.95 -30.67 52.17
C LEU A 748 -12.83 -31.17 51.23
N ILE A 749 -11.53 -31.24 51.60
CA ILE A 749 -10.88 -31.65 52.87
C ILE A 749 -9.46 -31.03 53.01
N LYS A 750 -9.13 -30.63 54.26
CA LYS A 750 -7.84 -30.45 55.00
C LYS A 750 -6.64 -31.31 54.53
N GLU A 751 -5.33 -31.05 54.73
CA GLU A 751 -4.44 -30.04 55.35
C GLU A 751 -2.95 -30.49 55.01
N PRO A 752 -1.84 -30.00 55.63
CA PRO A 752 -0.81 -29.16 55.00
C PRO A 752 0.59 -29.82 54.79
N GLY A 753 1.47 -29.15 54.02
CA GLY A 753 2.88 -29.53 53.88
C GLY A 753 3.78 -28.39 53.39
N SER A 754 4.56 -27.86 54.34
CA SER A 754 5.74 -26.98 54.25
C SER A 754 6.55 -26.94 52.94
N GLY A 755 6.99 -25.74 52.52
CA GLY A 755 8.19 -25.58 51.68
C GLY A 755 8.17 -24.36 50.75
N VAL A 756 8.71 -23.23 51.20
CA VAL A 756 9.17 -22.14 50.32
C VAL A 756 10.58 -22.49 49.81
N PRO A 757 10.88 -22.51 48.50
CA PRO A 757 12.24 -22.75 48.03
C PRO A 757 13.10 -21.46 48.05
N VAL A 758 14.24 -21.61 48.71
CA VAL A 758 15.31 -20.65 49.06
C VAL A 758 16.12 -20.12 47.85
N VAL A 759 15.58 -20.13 46.63
CA VAL A 759 16.38 -19.92 45.39
C VAL A 759 16.39 -18.46 44.89
N LEU A 760 15.45 -17.62 45.33
CA LEU A 760 15.33 -16.24 44.81
C LEU A 760 16.08 -15.17 45.64
N ILE A 761 16.52 -15.49 46.86
CA ILE A 761 17.23 -14.52 47.73
C ILE A 761 18.75 -14.58 47.52
N THR A 762 19.29 -15.70 47.03
CA THR A 762 20.73 -15.89 46.83
C THR A 762 21.25 -15.30 45.51
N THR A 763 20.41 -15.16 44.49
CA THR A 763 20.81 -14.62 43.17
C THR A 763 20.91 -13.09 43.17
N LEU A 764 20.11 -12.39 43.98
CA LEU A 764 20.09 -10.92 44.06
C LEU A 764 21.28 -10.30 44.82
N LEU A 765 22.01 -11.08 45.63
CA LEU A 765 23.15 -10.60 46.42
C LEU A 765 24.52 -10.88 45.78
N VAL A 766 24.60 -11.78 44.79
CA VAL A 766 25.88 -12.19 44.18
C VAL A 766 26.32 -11.22 43.07
N ILE A 767 25.37 -10.66 42.32
CA ILE A 767 25.66 -9.78 41.17
C ILE A 767 26.42 -8.49 41.59
N PRO A 768 26.05 -7.79 42.68
CA PRO A 768 26.78 -6.58 43.09
C PRO A 768 28.22 -6.86 43.55
N VAL A 769 28.45 -8.02 44.16
CA VAL A 769 29.78 -8.41 44.68
C VAL A 769 30.75 -8.76 43.56
N VAL A 770 30.27 -9.41 42.50
CA VAL A 770 31.09 -9.76 41.32
C VAL A 770 31.48 -8.50 40.54
N VAL A 771 30.58 -7.52 40.41
CA VAL A 771 30.86 -6.23 39.75
C VAL A 771 31.92 -5.43 40.54
N LEU A 772 31.83 -5.40 41.86
CA LEU A 772 32.83 -4.73 42.71
C LEU A 772 34.23 -5.38 42.63
N LEU A 773 34.29 -6.71 42.54
CA LEU A 773 35.56 -7.43 42.35
C LEU A 773 36.19 -7.17 40.98
N ALA A 774 35.39 -7.07 39.92
CA ALA A 774 35.87 -6.73 38.58
C ALA A 774 36.45 -5.32 38.50
N ILE A 775 35.79 -4.34 39.14
CA ILE A 775 36.28 -2.95 39.22
C ILE A 775 37.58 -2.90 40.03
N ALA A 776 37.67 -3.62 41.15
CA ALA A 776 38.90 -3.68 41.97
C ALA A 776 40.07 -4.31 41.20
N LEU A 777 39.84 -5.37 40.41
CA LEU A 777 40.86 -6.01 39.57
C LEU A 777 41.31 -5.09 38.43
N PHE A 778 40.39 -4.33 37.82
CA PHE A 778 40.72 -3.36 36.78
C PHE A 778 41.58 -2.20 37.29
N ILE A 779 41.26 -1.68 38.49
CA ILE A 779 42.06 -0.64 39.16
C ILE A 779 43.45 -1.18 39.52
N ARG A 780 43.55 -2.43 39.99
CA ARG A 780 44.82 -3.08 40.34
C ARG A 780 45.68 -3.37 39.10
N TRP A 781 45.05 -3.70 37.98
CA TRP A 781 45.73 -3.90 36.69
C TRP A 781 46.25 -2.59 36.10
N LYS A 782 45.48 -1.49 36.22
CA LYS A 782 45.89 -0.15 35.78
C LYS A 782 47.05 0.42 36.63
N LYS A 783 47.08 0.14 37.93
CA LYS A 783 48.20 0.52 38.83
C LYS A 783 49.48 -0.30 38.62
N SER A 784 49.39 -1.53 38.10
CA SER A 784 50.56 -2.40 37.83
C SER A 784 51.33 -2.00 36.57
N ARG A 785 50.72 -1.25 35.64
CA ARG A 785 51.35 -0.79 34.38
C ARG A 785 52.05 0.57 34.48
N ALA A 786 52.01 1.22 35.63
CA ALA A 786 52.53 2.58 35.80
C ALA A 786 53.72 2.64 36.78
N PHE A 787 54.60 1.65 36.85
CA PHE A 787 55.94 1.78 37.46
C PHE A 787 56.87 0.66 36.98
N GLY A 788 57.93 1.01 36.24
CA GLY A 788 59.04 0.10 35.91
C GLY A 788 59.62 0.33 34.51
N GLY A 789 60.65 1.16 34.40
CA GLY A 789 61.30 1.53 33.14
C GLY A 789 62.56 0.73 32.76
N LYS A 790 62.98 1.00 31.51
CA LYS A 790 64.32 0.90 30.86
C LYS A 790 65.04 -0.47 30.75
N GLY A 791 65.32 -0.85 29.50
CA GLY A 791 66.43 -1.73 29.12
C GLY A 791 66.40 -2.14 27.63
N SER A 792 67.48 -1.80 26.89
CA SER A 792 67.88 -2.17 25.52
C SER A 792 67.46 -3.57 25.02
N GLY A 793 67.30 -3.91 23.74
CA GLY A 793 67.73 -3.38 22.45
C GLY A 793 67.64 -4.54 21.43
N GLY A 794 67.62 -4.30 20.12
CA GLY A 794 67.73 -5.38 19.12
C GLY A 794 67.01 -5.18 17.78
N LEU A 795 67.72 -4.53 16.86
CA LEU A 795 67.72 -4.53 15.39
C LEU A 795 66.99 -5.64 14.57
N ASN A 796 66.42 -5.15 13.43
CA ASN A 796 66.41 -5.69 12.03
C ASN A 796 65.68 -7.02 11.71
N LEU A 797 65.12 -7.30 10.52
CA LEU A 797 65.20 -6.84 9.12
C LEU A 797 63.76 -6.84 8.53
N GLY A 798 63.34 -6.20 7.45
CA GLY A 798 64.01 -5.77 6.22
C GLY A 798 63.12 -6.17 5.03
N ASN A 799 62.86 -5.19 4.16
CA ASN A 799 62.10 -5.21 2.91
C ASN A 799 62.33 -6.42 1.97
N PHE A 800 61.32 -6.72 1.15
CA PHE A 800 61.53 -7.22 -0.20
C PHE A 800 60.72 -6.39 -1.23
N PHE A 801 61.44 -5.43 -1.85
CA PHE A 801 61.47 -5.03 -3.28
C PHE A 801 60.16 -4.75 -4.05
N ALA A 802 60.03 -3.73 -4.90
CA ALA A 802 60.96 -2.69 -5.37
C ALA A 802 60.24 -1.63 -6.24
N SER A 803 60.79 -0.40 -6.22
CA SER A 803 61.24 0.37 -7.42
C SER A 803 60.15 0.82 -8.43
N ARG A 804 59.99 2.11 -8.77
CA ARG A 804 61.02 3.09 -9.19
C ARG A 804 60.41 4.49 -9.39
N LYS A 805 61.15 5.53 -8.94
CA LYS A 805 61.43 6.88 -9.53
C LYS A 805 60.30 7.64 -10.28
N GLY A 806 60.06 8.94 -10.08
CA GLY A 806 60.78 10.02 -9.40
C GLY A 806 60.39 11.41 -9.99
N TYR A 807 60.90 12.48 -9.34
CA TYR A 807 60.81 13.94 -9.62
C TYR A 807 59.58 14.73 -9.08
N SER A 808 59.65 15.95 -8.54
CA SER A 808 60.62 16.73 -7.73
C SER A 808 60.15 18.22 -7.64
N ARG A 809 60.08 18.77 -6.41
CA ARG A 809 60.33 20.21 -5.99
C ARG A 809 59.35 21.31 -6.48
N LYS A 810 59.06 22.42 -5.77
CA LYS A 810 59.65 23.16 -4.62
C LYS A 810 58.74 24.35 -4.17
N GLY A 811 58.82 24.76 -2.89
CA GLY A 811 58.57 26.14 -2.34
C GLY A 811 57.41 26.22 -1.32
N PHE A 812 57.60 26.24 0.02
CA PHE A 812 57.99 27.35 0.96
C PHE A 812 57.10 28.61 0.84
N ASP A 813 56.45 29.17 1.88
CA ASP A 813 56.96 29.57 3.21
C ASP A 813 55.89 29.69 4.34
N ARG A 814 56.40 29.82 5.59
CA ARG A 814 55.73 29.96 6.92
C ARG A 814 55.40 31.42 7.31
N LEU A 815 54.47 31.60 8.27
CA LEU A 815 54.51 32.44 9.51
C LEU A 815 53.10 32.34 10.19
N SER A 816 52.92 31.79 11.41
CA SER A 816 53.09 32.40 12.76
C SER A 816 52.05 33.51 13.06
N THR A 817 51.36 33.67 14.20
CA THR A 817 51.00 32.95 15.46
C THR A 817 50.15 33.95 16.30
N GLU A 818 49.42 33.47 17.32
CA GLU A 818 48.74 34.20 18.45
C GLU A 818 47.34 34.79 18.16
N GLY A 819 46.31 34.68 19.01
CA GLY A 819 46.13 34.16 20.38
C GLY A 819 44.75 34.58 20.94
N SER A 820 44.36 34.06 22.12
CA SER A 820 43.15 34.36 22.94
C SER A 820 41.88 33.56 22.58
N ASP A 821 41.49 32.49 23.28
CA ASP A 821 40.96 32.32 24.66
C ASP A 821 39.46 32.65 24.83
N GLN A 822 38.70 31.60 25.23
CA GLN A 822 37.51 31.58 26.12
C GLN A 822 36.23 32.37 25.71
N GLU A 823 34.99 31.90 25.81
CA GLU A 823 34.32 30.75 26.43
C GLU A 823 33.14 30.32 25.54
N LYS A 824 32.81 29.02 25.57
CA LYS A 824 31.70 28.42 24.84
C LYS A 824 30.69 27.98 25.90
N ASP A 825 29.60 28.73 26.06
CA ASP A 825 28.42 28.23 26.75
C ASP A 825 27.54 27.51 25.71
N GLU A 826 27.22 26.27 26.04
CA GLU A 826 26.33 25.38 25.34
C GLU A 826 24.89 25.88 25.51
N ASP A 827 24.15 25.98 24.41
CA ASP A 827 22.69 25.84 24.47
C ASP A 827 22.28 24.86 23.38
N ASP A 828 21.70 23.74 23.83
CA ASP A 828 21.18 22.64 23.04
C ASP A 828 19.98 23.13 22.21
N GLY A 829 20.14 23.17 20.90
CA GLY A 829 19.06 23.37 19.94
C GLY A 829 19.04 22.20 18.97
N SER A 830 18.05 21.32 19.10
CA SER A 830 17.79 20.19 18.22
C SER A 830 17.68 20.64 16.76
N GLU A 831 18.64 20.21 15.93
CA GLU A 831 18.67 20.45 14.49
C GLU A 831 17.53 19.68 13.79
N SER A 832 16.60 20.41 13.20
CA SER A 832 15.72 19.92 12.13
C SER A 832 16.30 20.44 10.82
N GLU A 833 16.87 19.54 10.02
CA GLU A 833 17.38 19.86 8.68
C GLU A 833 16.20 20.04 7.71
N GLU A 834 15.92 21.29 7.34
CA GLU A 834 15.12 21.66 6.17
C GLU A 834 16.07 22.16 5.07
N GLU A 835 15.69 22.00 3.79
CA GLU A 835 16.41 22.63 2.68
C GLU A 835 16.48 24.16 2.91
N TYR A 836 17.67 24.62 3.31
CA TYR A 836 17.91 25.99 3.71
C TYR A 836 17.73 26.95 2.54
N SER A 837 16.73 27.83 2.64
CA SER A 837 16.82 29.15 2.01
C SER A 837 17.71 30.01 2.90
N ALA A 838 18.77 30.61 2.34
CA ALA A 838 19.58 31.56 3.10
C ALA A 838 18.69 32.72 3.60
N PRO A 839 18.77 33.14 4.88
CA PRO A 839 17.96 34.23 5.37
C PRO A 839 18.26 35.51 4.58
N LEU A 840 17.19 36.16 4.09
CA LEU A 840 17.26 37.39 3.31
C LEU A 840 17.99 38.49 4.08
N PRO A 841 18.86 39.29 3.44
CA PRO A 841 19.44 40.46 4.07
C PRO A 841 18.34 41.46 4.45
N THR A 842 18.42 42.01 5.67
CA THR A 842 17.51 43.06 6.13
C THR A 842 17.56 44.28 5.19
N PRO A 843 16.41 44.94 4.92
CA PRO A 843 16.39 46.08 4.03
C PRO A 843 17.25 47.21 4.60
N ALA A 844 18.16 47.74 3.78
CA ALA A 844 18.91 48.93 4.12
C ALA A 844 17.93 50.09 4.39
N PRO A 845 18.09 50.86 5.48
CA PRO A 845 17.24 52.01 5.72
C PRO A 845 17.40 53.01 4.58
N SER A 846 16.27 53.45 4.04
CA SER A 846 16.20 54.45 2.99
C SER A 846 17.01 55.70 3.35
N SER A 847 17.98 56.04 2.51
CA SER A 847 18.65 57.34 2.49
C SER A 847 18.61 57.94 1.09
#